data_AF-A0A957CDZ9-F1
#
_entry.id   AF-A0A957CDZ9-F1
#
_cell.length_a   1.000
_cell.length_b   1.000
_cell.length_c   1.000
_cell.angle_alpha   90.00
_cell.angle_beta   90.00
_cell.angle_gamma   90.00
#
_symmetry.space_group_name_H-M   'P 1'
#
loop_
_entity.id
_entity.type
_entity.pdbx_description
1 polymer ?
#
loop_
_entity_poly.entity_id
_entity_poly.type
_entity_poly.pdbx_seq_one_letter_code
_entity_poly.pdbx_strand_id
1 'polypeptide(L)'
;PADRFRKAEHLAHLLEAALQSPTAYMTSRDELVRTLEETFDTAAESRDLADFAVGTAVSETKPTPEVPPTVEAPQQRRWQWVAGALGVLLLVVIALFANSLLNGPDVVGETAVSPNAARTELITVVSSTQTAELSLISEPAEPTANPEFIVVLQQADSAIWQSGDLIQRIPENGRVPFAPPLMFQSSSEPVRLLLPNLVSIILDTNSAVWVESAAPGGEETVLRLEQGRVLVETQAASVRVYHEAGQHAEISGGSLGVSFDKATEEWAVDCLAGECQLGLDEDEEQVALAEGLHSIIMADLVMTTPSAARYSAFTNLAQTIPQPSATPTTIPSDTPSPTPAQTATVTPLPTFIAGFRGPEKIVLGHSAGGNEISVTRFGNGPQSLLLVGGIHSGYAPNSVYLVQELVTYFSQNLTAIPENVTLYIITNINPDAPLSPGELVGRLNANGVDLNRNGDCRWVPDALIMGDIVPGSGGTEAFSEPETWLLKSLVEQIQPQAVLFWEVNDSKNGVVSPGACEVHSLVSVPLVQYYANVTGYDYVRNPEVMANFELTGDVSNWLDKIGIPALFVLLPDYEQYDFQREVQGVLSVVTAVANPATLQQTPTPENCLISVYAAWETLYLANRIRLGCAQSVVTQPLSVWQPFANGRILWRKDTDTVYVLYNDRTLDTFLVNQPGLEGFQVSELIKGAIGYVYDSNTAVATKLGAPQDQERQAADVFIQEFSNGFIISWQDEGTQTNLVFLEAEEWQIP
;
A
#
# COMPACT_ATOMS: atom_id res chain seq x y z
N PRO A 1 -46.70 5.87 -21.22
CA PRO A 1 -46.58 7.22 -21.85
C PRO A 1 -47.25 8.32 -21.02
N ALA A 2 -48.52 8.17 -20.64
CA ALA A 2 -49.26 9.13 -19.83
C ALA A 2 -48.63 9.41 -18.44
N ASP A 3 -48.06 8.39 -17.78
CA ASP A 3 -47.39 8.58 -16.48
C ASP A 3 -46.02 9.27 -16.60
N ARG A 4 -45.35 9.18 -17.76
CA ARG A 4 -44.13 9.94 -18.01
C ARG A 4 -44.43 11.42 -18.26
N PHE A 5 -45.55 11.73 -18.93
CA PHE A 5 -46.01 13.11 -19.12
C PHE A 5 -46.47 13.76 -17.81
N ARG A 6 -47.23 13.04 -16.96
CA ARG A 6 -47.61 13.54 -15.62
C ARG A 6 -46.41 13.85 -14.73
N LYS A 7 -45.39 12.99 -14.73
CA LYS A 7 -44.16 13.22 -13.95
C LYS A 7 -43.39 14.45 -14.44
N ALA A 8 -43.36 14.71 -15.75
CA ALA A 8 -42.73 15.89 -16.31
C ALA A 8 -43.49 17.19 -15.95
N GLU A 9 -44.83 17.14 -15.96
CA GLU A 9 -45.69 18.28 -15.60
C GLU A 9 -45.59 18.62 -14.10
N HIS A 10 -45.56 17.61 -13.23
CA HIS A 10 -45.31 17.81 -11.79
C HIS A 10 -43.93 18.41 -11.51
N LEU A 11 -42.91 17.96 -12.25
CA LEU A 11 -41.55 18.48 -12.10
C LEU A 11 -41.47 19.94 -12.55
N ALA A 12 -42.15 20.30 -13.64
CA ALA A 12 -42.22 21.68 -14.12
C ALA A 12 -42.92 22.60 -13.10
N HIS A 13 -44.04 22.16 -12.51
CA HIS A 13 -44.76 22.90 -11.48
C HIS A 13 -43.93 23.14 -10.21
N LEU A 14 -43.16 22.13 -9.78
CA LEU A 14 -42.26 22.26 -8.64
C LEU A 14 -41.09 23.20 -8.93
N LEU A 15 -40.53 23.16 -10.14
CA LEU A 15 -39.46 24.05 -10.54
C LEU A 15 -39.93 25.51 -10.57
N GLU A 16 -41.13 25.76 -11.10
CA GLU A 16 -41.72 27.09 -11.15
C GLU A 16 -42.05 27.63 -9.75
N ALA A 17 -42.50 26.78 -8.83
CA ALA A 17 -42.70 27.15 -7.43
C ALA A 17 -41.39 27.42 -6.67
N ALA A 18 -40.33 26.65 -6.95
CA ALA A 18 -39.00 26.85 -6.38
C ALA A 18 -38.37 28.19 -6.78
N LEU A 19 -38.64 28.65 -8.00
CA LEU A 19 -38.20 29.94 -8.48
C LEU A 19 -38.91 31.12 -7.79
N GLN A 20 -40.08 30.89 -7.18
CA GLN A 20 -40.82 31.93 -6.47
C GLN A 20 -40.38 32.06 -5.00
N SER A 21 -40.32 30.95 -4.26
CA SER A 21 -39.73 30.92 -2.91
C SER A 21 -39.60 29.48 -2.38
N PRO A 22 -38.74 29.25 -1.37
CA PRO A 22 -38.66 27.96 -0.69
C PRO A 22 -40.00 27.51 -0.08
N THR A 23 -40.80 28.44 0.45
CA THR A 23 -42.12 28.13 1.02
C THR A 23 -43.12 27.72 -0.06
N ALA A 24 -43.13 28.39 -1.22
CA ALA A 24 -44.00 28.03 -2.34
C ALA A 24 -43.69 26.64 -2.89
N TYR A 25 -42.40 26.27 -2.97
CA TYR A 25 -41.97 24.92 -3.33
C TYR A 25 -42.51 23.86 -2.37
N MET A 26 -42.32 24.07 -1.06
CA MET A 26 -42.76 23.12 -0.04
C MET A 26 -44.28 22.93 -0.06
N THR A 27 -45.05 24.01 -0.17
CA THR A 27 -46.52 23.94 -0.29
C THR A 27 -46.95 23.19 -1.55
N SER A 28 -46.32 23.47 -2.70
CA SER A 28 -46.67 22.82 -3.98
C SER A 28 -46.31 21.34 -4.00
N ARG A 29 -45.20 20.98 -3.33
CA ARG A 29 -44.78 19.60 -3.13
C ARG A 29 -45.76 18.83 -2.27
N ASP A 30 -46.18 19.40 -1.15
CA ASP A 30 -47.09 18.72 -0.23
C ASP A 30 -48.50 18.55 -0.85
N GLU A 31 -48.94 19.49 -1.71
CA GLU A 31 -50.20 19.37 -2.46
C GLU A 31 -50.15 18.30 -3.58
N LEU A 32 -48.99 18.15 -4.25
CA LEU A 32 -48.77 17.08 -5.23
C LEU A 32 -48.69 15.69 -4.59
N VAL A 33 -48.16 15.60 -3.38
CA VAL A 33 -48.15 14.35 -2.59
C VAL A 33 -49.57 13.97 -2.18
N ARG A 34 -50.36 14.94 -1.72
CA ARG A 34 -51.77 14.72 -1.33
C ARG A 34 -52.65 14.24 -2.49
N THR A 35 -52.44 14.77 -3.70
CA THR A 35 -53.19 14.35 -4.90
C THR A 35 -52.78 12.98 -5.43
N LEU A 36 -51.53 12.55 -5.17
CA LEU A 36 -51.09 11.17 -5.44
C LEU A 36 -51.72 10.17 -4.46
N GLU A 37 -51.88 10.53 -3.18
CA GLU A 37 -52.55 9.67 -2.19
C GLU A 37 -54.05 9.50 -2.49
N GLU A 38 -54.76 10.55 -2.91
CA GLU A 38 -56.18 10.46 -3.31
C GLU A 38 -56.42 9.61 -4.59
N THR A 39 -55.41 9.45 -5.45
CA THR A 39 -55.51 8.60 -6.66
C THR A 39 -55.25 7.11 -6.39
N PHE A 40 -54.62 6.77 -5.25
CA PHE A 40 -54.44 5.36 -4.85
C PHE A 40 -55.68 4.77 -4.17
N ASP A 41 -56.51 5.58 -3.50
CA ASP A 41 -57.74 5.10 -2.84
C ASP A 41 -58.90 4.80 -3.81
N THR A 42 -58.85 5.31 -5.05
CA THR A 42 -59.89 5.06 -6.06
C THR A 42 -59.59 3.88 -7.00
N ALA A 43 -58.40 3.28 -6.90
CA ALA A 43 -57.99 2.16 -7.75
C ALA A 43 -58.23 0.76 -7.13
N ALA A 44 -58.71 0.68 -5.88
CA ALA A 44 -58.92 -0.57 -5.15
C ALA A 44 -60.35 -1.13 -5.18
N GLU A 45 -61.34 -0.40 -5.73
CA GLU A 45 -62.72 -0.91 -5.89
C GLU A 45 -63.14 -0.92 -7.36
N SER A 46 -62.84 -2.03 -8.06
CA SER A 46 -63.76 -2.71 -8.98
C SER A 46 -63.01 -3.72 -9.86
N ARG A 47 -62.98 -4.98 -9.40
CA ARG A 47 -62.92 -6.13 -10.30
C ARG A 47 -64.00 -7.10 -9.89
N ASP A 48 -65.11 -7.07 -10.62
CA ASP A 48 -65.93 -8.24 -10.81
C ASP A 48 -66.44 -8.32 -12.26
N LEU A 49 -66.05 -9.45 -12.87
CA LEU A 49 -66.79 -10.30 -13.80
C LEU A 49 -67.29 -9.77 -15.17
N ALA A 50 -66.76 -10.49 -16.18
CA ALA A 50 -67.45 -11.09 -17.32
C ALA A 50 -67.45 -10.38 -18.69
N ASP A 51 -67.11 -11.23 -19.67
CA ASP A 51 -67.73 -11.37 -20.99
C ASP A 51 -67.14 -10.69 -22.25
N PHE A 52 -66.86 -11.61 -23.20
CA PHE A 52 -67.07 -11.55 -24.65
C PHE A 52 -66.15 -10.73 -25.58
N ALA A 53 -65.37 -11.52 -26.36
CA ALA A 53 -65.49 -11.67 -27.81
C ALA A 53 -64.80 -10.69 -28.80
N VAL A 54 -63.95 -11.32 -29.63
CA VAL A 54 -63.90 -11.27 -31.11
C VAL A 54 -63.43 -9.97 -31.80
N GLY A 55 -62.37 -10.13 -32.61
CA GLY A 55 -62.42 -9.69 -34.02
C GLY A 55 -61.33 -8.73 -34.52
N THR A 56 -60.45 -9.27 -35.39
CA THR A 56 -60.02 -8.72 -36.70
C THR A 56 -59.42 -7.30 -36.78
N ALA A 57 -58.13 -7.10 -37.09
CA ALA A 57 -57.43 -7.19 -38.39
C ALA A 57 -57.37 -5.88 -39.21
N VAL A 58 -56.24 -5.70 -39.94
CA VAL A 58 -55.99 -4.82 -41.12
C VAL A 58 -55.57 -3.37 -40.81
N SER A 59 -54.66 -2.64 -41.49
CA SER A 59 -53.51 -2.84 -42.40
C SER A 59 -52.95 -1.43 -42.76
N GLU A 60 -51.63 -1.31 -42.98
CA GLU A 60 -50.86 -0.46 -43.94
C GLU A 60 -51.20 1.05 -44.17
N THR A 61 -50.26 2.02 -44.22
CA THR A 61 -49.23 2.32 -45.27
C THR A 61 -48.47 3.63 -44.88
N LYS A 62 -47.12 3.71 -44.82
CA LYS A 62 -46.09 4.33 -45.76
C LYS A 62 -46.36 5.77 -46.30
N PRO A 63 -45.36 6.57 -46.83
CA PRO A 63 -43.89 6.74 -46.62
C PRO A 63 -43.42 8.24 -46.41
N THR A 64 -42.11 8.45 -46.15
CA THR A 64 -41.32 9.73 -46.16
C THR A 64 -41.18 10.38 -47.56
N PRO A 65 -40.87 11.69 -47.72
CA PRO A 65 -39.46 12.18 -47.86
C PRO A 65 -39.17 13.67 -47.47
N GLU A 66 -37.92 14.09 -47.71
CA GLU A 66 -37.08 15.26 -47.32
C GLU A 66 -37.43 16.72 -47.79
N VAL A 67 -37.11 17.73 -46.93
CA VAL A 67 -36.26 18.99 -47.07
C VAL A 67 -36.60 20.03 -48.21
N PRO A 68 -36.22 21.37 -48.25
CA PRO A 68 -35.53 22.40 -47.39
C PRO A 68 -36.27 23.81 -47.36
N PRO A 69 -35.63 25.04 -47.30
CA PRO A 69 -34.85 25.72 -46.24
C PRO A 69 -35.20 27.24 -45.94
N THR A 70 -34.45 27.83 -44.98
CA THR A 70 -34.00 29.26 -44.80
C THR A 70 -34.97 30.41 -44.44
N VAL A 71 -34.58 31.25 -43.44
CA VAL A 71 -34.25 32.72 -43.54
C VAL A 71 -33.85 33.29 -42.15
N GLU A 72 -32.83 34.18 -42.12
CA GLU A 72 -32.29 34.93 -40.97
C GLU A 72 -32.91 36.34 -40.75
N ALA A 73 -32.85 36.83 -39.48
CA ALA A 73 -32.70 38.23 -38.95
C ALA A 73 -33.73 39.34 -39.36
N PRO A 74 -33.91 40.51 -38.65
CA PRO A 74 -32.92 41.27 -37.85
C PRO A 74 -33.37 42.14 -36.62
N GLN A 75 -32.36 42.65 -35.88
CA GLN A 75 -32.11 43.98 -35.26
C GLN A 75 -33.11 44.81 -34.39
N GLN A 76 -32.54 45.25 -33.23
CA GLN A 76 -32.47 46.62 -32.63
C GLN A 76 -33.49 47.14 -31.57
N ARG A 77 -32.92 47.46 -30.36
CA ARG A 77 -33.00 48.71 -29.53
C ARG A 77 -34.41 49.20 -29.10
N ARG A 78 -34.76 49.54 -27.83
CA ARG A 78 -34.16 50.44 -26.79
C ARG A 78 -35.29 50.65 -25.70
N TRP A 79 -35.12 50.59 -24.36
CA TRP A 79 -34.92 51.66 -23.34
C TRP A 79 -35.09 51.03 -21.92
N GLN A 80 -34.10 51.11 -21.00
CA GLN A 80 -34.01 51.96 -19.77
C GLN A 80 -35.13 51.73 -18.70
N TRP A 81 -34.96 51.59 -17.37
CA TRP A 81 -34.04 52.15 -16.35
C TRP A 81 -34.00 51.26 -15.09
N VAL A 82 -32.92 51.38 -14.29
CA VAL A 82 -32.76 51.29 -12.81
C VAL A 82 -31.44 50.58 -12.47
N ALA A 83 -30.35 51.34 -12.45
CA ALA A 83 -29.11 50.98 -11.75
C ALA A 83 -28.28 52.27 -11.57
N GLY A 84 -28.42 52.91 -10.43
CA GLY A 84 -27.75 54.17 -10.13
C GLY A 84 -28.00 54.62 -8.70
N ALA A 85 -27.49 53.85 -7.73
CA ALA A 85 -27.46 54.31 -6.32
C ALA A 85 -26.43 53.60 -5.42
N LEU A 86 -25.90 52.41 -5.75
CA LEU A 86 -25.07 51.64 -4.80
C LEU A 86 -23.54 51.67 -5.06
N GLY A 87 -23.07 52.26 -6.17
CA GLY A 87 -21.64 52.28 -6.52
C GLY A 87 -20.82 53.43 -5.90
N VAL A 88 -21.47 54.47 -5.35
CA VAL A 88 -20.77 55.70 -4.93
C VAL A 88 -20.42 55.71 -3.43
N LEU A 89 -21.07 54.88 -2.62
CA LEU A 89 -20.80 54.85 -1.17
C LEU A 89 -19.54 54.05 -0.80
N LEU A 90 -19.12 53.10 -1.62
CA LEU A 90 -17.99 52.20 -1.32
C LEU A 90 -16.62 52.83 -1.65
N LEU A 91 -16.57 53.80 -2.57
CA LEU A 91 -15.32 54.47 -2.98
C LEU A 91 -14.87 55.59 -2.02
N VAL A 92 -15.76 56.10 -1.17
CA VAL A 92 -15.42 57.16 -0.20
C VAL A 92 -14.77 56.60 1.08
N VAL A 93 -15.02 55.33 1.42
CA VAL A 93 -14.47 54.70 2.63
C VAL A 93 -13.01 54.24 2.43
N ILE A 94 -12.64 53.84 1.22
CA ILE A 94 -11.28 53.37 0.91
C ILE A 94 -10.28 54.54 0.80
N ALA A 95 -10.75 55.74 0.43
CA ALA A 95 -9.90 56.93 0.33
C ALA A 95 -9.55 57.60 1.67
N LEU A 96 -10.23 57.24 2.77
CA LEU A 96 -10.01 57.85 4.10
C LEU A 96 -9.10 57.04 5.03
N PHE A 97 -8.69 55.82 4.66
CA PHE A 97 -7.77 55.01 5.49
C PHE A 97 -6.32 55.00 4.99
N ALA A 98 -6.05 55.54 3.81
CA ALA A 98 -4.71 55.54 3.20
C ALA A 98 -3.85 56.79 3.50
N ASN A 99 -4.29 57.70 4.38
CA ASN A 99 -3.60 58.98 4.61
C ASN A 99 -3.06 59.18 6.06
N SER A 100 -2.81 58.10 6.82
CA SER A 100 -2.31 58.21 8.21
C SER A 100 -0.91 57.64 8.47
N LEU A 101 -0.22 57.10 7.49
CA LEU A 101 1.17 56.63 7.68
C LEU A 101 1.97 56.98 6.44
N LEU A 102 2.56 58.17 6.42
CA LEU A 102 3.80 58.58 5.73
C LEU A 102 3.84 60.12 5.64
N ASN A 103 4.62 60.76 6.50
CA ASN A 103 5.45 61.95 6.21
C ASN A 103 6.26 62.35 7.46
N GLY A 104 7.60 62.40 7.31
CA GLY A 104 8.64 62.69 8.32
C GLY A 104 8.72 64.16 8.79
N PRO A 105 9.87 64.68 9.29
CA PRO A 105 11.11 64.74 8.51
C PRO A 105 12.47 64.68 9.30
N ASP A 106 13.56 64.72 8.51
CA ASP A 106 15.00 64.81 8.84
C ASP A 106 15.45 66.06 9.64
N VAL A 107 16.67 66.02 10.23
CA VAL A 107 17.82 66.94 9.97
C VAL A 107 19.04 66.67 10.90
N VAL A 108 20.18 66.33 10.26
CA VAL A 108 21.63 66.70 10.40
C VAL A 108 22.27 67.06 11.77
N GLY A 109 23.47 66.51 12.04
CA GLY A 109 24.54 67.24 12.76
C GLY A 109 25.62 66.41 13.49
N GLU A 110 26.87 66.59 13.11
CA GLU A 110 28.13 65.99 13.60
C GLU A 110 28.48 66.17 15.09
N THR A 111 29.49 65.37 15.51
CA THR A 111 30.60 65.62 16.46
C THR A 111 30.66 64.81 17.76
N ALA A 112 31.90 64.44 18.04
CA ALA A 112 32.40 63.52 19.06
C ALA A 112 32.20 63.99 20.51
N VAL A 113 32.36 63.05 21.45
CA VAL A 113 33.15 63.12 22.70
C VAL A 113 32.66 62.03 23.68
N SER A 114 33.53 61.06 23.97
CA SER A 114 33.54 60.24 25.21
C SER A 114 34.30 61.03 26.30
N PRO A 115 34.29 60.74 27.64
CA PRO A 115 34.35 59.39 28.24
C PRO A 115 33.79 59.20 29.68
N ASN A 116 34.08 58.01 30.24
CA ASN A 116 34.15 57.58 31.66
C ASN A 116 32.86 57.02 32.31
N ALA A 117 32.83 55.89 33.03
CA ALA A 117 33.81 54.91 33.58
C ALA A 117 33.02 53.60 33.92
N ALA A 118 33.54 52.39 34.21
CA ALA A 118 34.83 51.89 34.66
C ALA A 118 34.96 50.35 34.46
N ARG A 119 36.20 49.89 34.17
CA ARG A 119 36.99 48.69 34.60
C ARG A 119 36.29 47.32 34.81
N THR A 120 36.86 46.17 34.40
CA THR A 120 38.18 45.66 34.85
C THR A 120 38.80 44.58 33.93
N GLU A 121 40.01 44.90 33.46
CA GLU A 121 41.26 44.15 33.19
C GLU A 121 41.33 42.76 32.51
N LEU A 122 42.14 42.76 31.44
CA LEU A 122 42.79 41.65 30.75
C LEU A 122 44.28 41.69 31.11
N ILE A 123 44.94 40.53 31.33
CA ILE A 123 46.41 40.42 31.25
C ILE A 123 46.80 39.25 30.33
N THR A 124 47.63 39.62 29.37
CA THR A 124 48.39 38.90 28.33
C THR A 124 49.34 37.82 28.88
N VAL A 125 49.57 36.72 28.14
CA VAL A 125 50.92 36.12 27.98
C VAL A 125 51.07 35.41 26.61
N VAL A 126 52.30 35.52 26.09
CA VAL A 126 52.89 35.11 24.80
C VAL A 126 53.34 33.63 24.79
N SER A 127 53.43 33.08 23.58
CA SER A 127 53.98 31.77 23.15
C SER A 127 55.37 31.36 23.71
N SER A 128 55.59 30.06 23.98
CA SER A 128 56.67 29.23 23.36
C SER A 128 56.85 27.81 23.97
N THR A 129 57.02 26.84 23.06
CA THR A 129 57.88 25.62 23.07
C THR A 129 57.95 24.62 24.25
N GLN A 130 57.52 23.38 23.94
CA GLN A 130 58.28 22.11 23.96
C GLN A 130 58.58 21.35 25.28
N THR A 131 58.18 20.06 25.26
CA THR A 131 58.66 18.86 25.97
C THR A 131 58.57 18.76 27.50
N ALA A 132 57.71 17.85 27.97
CA ALA A 132 58.04 16.90 29.04
C ALA A 132 57.00 15.75 29.08
N GLU A 133 57.51 14.52 29.12
CA GLU A 133 56.80 13.27 29.32
C GLU A 133 55.96 13.26 30.61
N LEU A 134 54.76 12.70 30.57
CA LEU A 134 54.08 12.21 31.77
C LEU A 134 53.65 10.76 31.56
N SER A 135 54.27 9.89 32.33
CA SER A 135 53.99 8.46 32.42
C SER A 135 52.54 8.20 32.85
N LEU A 136 51.83 7.42 32.05
CA LEU A 136 50.57 6.77 32.42
C LEU A 136 50.87 5.68 33.44
N ILE A 137 50.41 5.85 34.67
CA ILE A 137 50.30 4.77 35.64
C ILE A 137 49.11 3.91 35.20
N SER A 138 49.42 2.74 34.65
CA SER A 138 48.48 1.64 34.45
C SER A 138 48.23 1.01 35.82
N GLU A 139 46.99 1.11 36.31
CA GLU A 139 46.45 0.09 37.19
C GLU A 139 46.03 -1.11 36.33
N PRO A 140 46.42 -2.35 36.67
CA PRO A 140 45.89 -3.52 36.02
C PRO A 140 44.46 -3.71 36.51
N ALA A 141 43.49 -3.60 35.59
CA ALA A 141 42.13 -4.05 35.86
C ALA A 141 42.19 -5.54 36.26
N GLU A 142 41.56 -5.89 37.39
CA GLU A 142 41.33 -7.29 37.75
C GLU A 142 40.57 -8.00 36.62
N PRO A 143 40.85 -9.29 36.35
CA PRO A 143 40.15 -10.04 35.32
C PRO A 143 38.69 -10.21 35.77
N THR A 144 37.79 -9.48 35.11
CA THR A 144 36.36 -9.71 35.20
C THR A 144 36.08 -11.18 34.87
N ALA A 145 35.41 -11.88 35.78
CA ALA A 145 34.96 -13.26 35.59
C ALA A 145 34.31 -13.44 34.20
N ASN A 146 34.75 -14.47 33.48
CA ASN A 146 34.19 -14.91 32.20
C ASN A 146 32.66 -15.00 32.26
N PRO A 147 31.91 -14.52 31.24
CA PRO A 147 30.47 -14.70 31.23
C PRO A 147 30.11 -16.18 31.09
N GLU A 148 29.53 -16.78 32.14
CA GLU A 148 28.91 -18.12 32.12
C GLU A 148 27.57 -18.15 31.34
N PHE A 149 27.27 -17.10 30.56
CA PHE A 149 25.97 -16.90 29.92
C PHE A 149 26.11 -16.30 28.51
N ILE A 150 25.19 -16.67 27.61
CA ILE A 150 24.89 -15.91 26.39
C ILE A 150 23.95 -14.77 26.78
N VAL A 151 24.26 -13.55 26.35
CA VAL A 151 23.44 -12.36 26.61
C VAL A 151 22.58 -12.06 25.38
N VAL A 152 21.27 -11.96 25.58
CA VAL A 152 20.33 -11.57 24.54
C VAL A 152 20.22 -10.04 24.55
N LEU A 153 20.79 -9.40 23.52
CA LEU A 153 20.87 -7.94 23.39
C LEU A 153 19.59 -7.35 22.81
N GLN A 154 18.87 -8.13 21.99
CA GLN A 154 17.57 -7.79 21.42
C GLN A 154 16.68 -9.02 21.55
N GLN A 155 15.69 -8.95 22.44
CA GLN A 155 14.76 -10.04 22.68
C GLN A 155 13.65 -10.02 21.63
N ALA A 156 13.23 -11.22 21.23
CA ALA A 156 12.08 -11.46 20.37
C ALA A 156 11.08 -12.33 21.13
N ASP A 157 9.79 -12.03 21.03
CA ASP A 157 8.72 -12.78 21.73
C ASP A 157 8.56 -14.19 21.16
N SER A 158 9.03 -14.39 19.93
CA SER A 158 9.06 -15.67 19.23
C SER A 158 10.34 -16.48 19.45
N ALA A 159 11.36 -15.92 20.09
CA ALA A 159 12.64 -16.59 20.23
C ALA A 159 12.65 -17.63 21.35
N ILE A 160 13.13 -18.83 21.00
CA ILE A 160 13.31 -19.96 21.89
C ILE A 160 14.77 -20.40 21.91
N TRP A 161 15.17 -21.06 22.99
CA TRP A 161 16.46 -21.74 23.07
C TRP A 161 16.27 -23.17 23.55
N GLN A 162 17.21 -24.04 23.18
CA GLN A 162 17.19 -25.46 23.52
C GLN A 162 18.56 -25.93 24.02
N SER A 163 18.53 -26.78 25.05
CA SER A 163 19.69 -27.52 25.56
C SER A 163 19.30 -28.99 25.77
N GLY A 164 19.92 -29.91 25.04
CA GLY A 164 19.45 -31.30 24.97
C GLY A 164 18.00 -31.38 24.48
N ASP A 165 17.13 -32.06 25.21
CA ASP A 165 15.69 -32.17 24.89
C ASP A 165 14.83 -31.03 25.45
N LEU A 166 15.43 -30.11 26.21
CA LEU A 166 14.70 -29.05 26.89
C LEU A 166 14.61 -27.80 26.01
N ILE A 167 13.40 -27.47 25.57
CA ILE A 167 13.07 -26.25 24.84
C ILE A 167 12.42 -25.24 25.78
N GLN A 168 12.93 -24.00 25.80
CA GLN A 168 12.41 -22.93 26.64
C GLN A 168 12.36 -21.60 25.88
N ARG A 169 11.50 -20.68 26.35
CA ARG A 169 11.58 -19.27 25.93
C ARG A 169 12.85 -18.64 26.49
N ILE A 170 13.35 -17.60 25.82
CA ILE A 170 14.43 -16.78 26.36
C ILE A 170 14.00 -16.20 27.72
N PRO A 171 14.80 -16.37 28.79
CA PRO A 171 14.48 -15.81 30.10
C PRO A 171 14.30 -14.29 30.05
N GLU A 172 13.37 -13.74 30.85
CA GLU A 172 13.09 -12.29 30.90
C GLU A 172 14.32 -11.42 31.23
N ASN A 173 15.32 -12.00 31.91
CA ASN A 173 16.57 -11.31 32.23
C ASN A 173 17.57 -11.30 31.05
N GLY A 174 17.21 -11.88 29.90
CA GLY A 174 18.04 -11.96 28.70
C GLY A 174 19.32 -12.77 28.86
N ARG A 175 19.41 -13.68 29.85
CA ARG A 175 20.63 -14.46 30.13
C ARG A 175 20.35 -15.95 30.01
N VAL A 176 20.98 -16.58 29.03
CA VAL A 176 20.92 -18.03 28.81
C VAL A 176 22.20 -18.68 29.35
N PRO A 177 22.13 -19.67 30.26
CA PRO A 177 23.32 -20.37 30.76
C PRO A 177 24.13 -20.98 29.61
N PHE A 178 25.44 -20.72 29.57
CA PHE A 178 26.31 -21.19 28.50
C PHE A 178 26.78 -22.64 28.77
N ALA A 179 26.07 -23.60 28.17
CA ALA A 179 26.42 -25.01 28.17
C ALA A 179 26.18 -25.60 26.77
N PRO A 180 27.08 -25.35 25.79
CA PRO A 180 26.91 -25.84 24.42
C PRO A 180 26.92 -27.39 24.35
N PRO A 181 26.24 -27.99 23.35
CA PRO A 181 25.56 -27.32 22.24
C PRO A 181 24.21 -26.71 22.66
N LEU A 182 23.96 -25.47 22.23
CA LEU A 182 22.72 -24.74 22.47
C LEU A 182 22.09 -24.32 21.15
N MET A 183 20.81 -24.61 20.93
CA MET A 183 20.09 -24.12 19.76
C MET A 183 19.33 -22.85 20.10
N PHE A 184 19.32 -21.90 19.17
CA PHE A 184 18.48 -20.72 19.18
C PHE A 184 17.65 -20.69 17.90
N GLN A 185 16.35 -20.42 18.04
CA GLN A 185 15.43 -20.30 16.92
C GLN A 185 14.54 -19.07 17.12
N SER A 186 14.29 -18.36 16.03
CA SER A 186 13.30 -17.29 15.98
C SER A 186 12.38 -17.43 14.78
N SER A 187 11.08 -17.18 14.94
CA SER A 187 10.09 -17.36 13.87
C SER A 187 9.62 -16.06 13.24
N SER A 188 9.34 -15.01 14.03
CA SER A 188 8.68 -13.80 13.50
C SER A 188 9.47 -12.51 13.70
N GLU A 189 10.55 -12.53 14.49
CA GLU A 189 11.33 -11.33 14.81
C GLU A 189 12.84 -11.67 14.85
N PRO A 190 13.75 -10.75 14.51
CA PRO A 190 15.18 -11.01 14.64
C PRO A 190 15.62 -11.01 16.11
N VAL A 191 16.58 -11.86 16.47
CA VAL A 191 17.14 -11.95 17.82
C VAL A 191 18.65 -11.77 17.78
N ARG A 192 19.17 -10.87 18.63
CA ARG A 192 20.62 -10.59 18.74
C ARG A 192 21.19 -11.21 20.00
N LEU A 193 22.24 -12.02 19.83
CA LEU A 193 22.93 -12.74 20.89
C LEU A 193 24.39 -12.28 20.96
N LEU A 194 24.89 -12.08 22.17
CA LEU A 194 26.29 -11.87 22.47
C LEU A 194 26.84 -13.11 23.16
N LEU A 195 27.78 -13.78 22.49
CA LEU A 195 28.41 -15.01 22.97
C LEU A 195 29.53 -14.71 23.98
N PRO A 196 29.95 -15.69 24.80
CA PRO A 196 30.92 -15.46 25.87
C PRO A 196 32.30 -14.96 25.41
N ASN A 197 32.69 -15.28 24.18
CA ASN A 197 33.92 -14.81 23.54
C ASN A 197 33.77 -13.48 22.79
N LEU A 198 32.68 -12.74 23.05
CA LEU A 198 32.37 -11.42 22.47
C LEU A 198 32.01 -11.45 20.97
N VAL A 199 31.72 -12.62 20.41
CA VAL A 199 31.10 -12.72 19.07
C VAL A 199 29.63 -12.36 19.18
N SER A 200 29.17 -11.43 18.32
CA SER A 200 27.76 -11.05 18.19
C SER A 200 27.16 -11.83 17.03
N ILE A 201 26.03 -12.50 17.25
CA ILE A 201 25.27 -13.17 16.20
C ILE A 201 23.84 -12.64 16.18
N ILE A 202 23.29 -12.44 14.99
CA ILE A 202 21.92 -11.97 14.78
C ILE A 202 21.21 -12.99 13.91
N LEU A 203 20.19 -13.64 14.45
CA LEU A 203 19.33 -14.54 13.71
C LEU A 203 18.18 -13.73 13.12
N ASP A 204 17.93 -13.91 11.83
CA ASP A 204 16.75 -13.33 11.17
C ASP A 204 15.47 -14.10 11.56
N THR A 205 14.33 -13.62 11.08
CA THR A 205 13.06 -14.37 11.14
C THR A 205 13.20 -15.75 10.49
N ASN A 206 12.43 -16.73 10.98
CA ASN A 206 12.48 -18.13 10.54
C ASN A 206 13.87 -18.79 10.54
N SER A 207 14.79 -18.35 11.41
CA SER A 207 16.17 -18.85 11.46
C SER A 207 16.41 -19.73 12.68
N ALA A 208 17.25 -20.75 12.53
CA ALA A 208 17.66 -21.65 13.61
C ALA A 208 19.16 -21.97 13.53
N VAL A 209 19.89 -21.75 14.62
CA VAL A 209 21.34 -21.97 14.71
C VAL A 209 21.71 -22.68 16.00
N TRP A 210 22.66 -23.61 15.92
CA TRP A 210 23.33 -24.18 17.09
C TRP A 210 24.63 -23.45 17.37
N VAL A 211 24.85 -23.12 18.63
CA VAL A 211 26.13 -22.65 19.17
C VAL A 211 26.82 -23.87 19.78
N GLU A 212 27.87 -24.35 19.11
CA GLU A 212 28.60 -25.57 19.50
C GLU A 212 29.87 -25.27 20.28
N SER A 213 30.54 -24.15 19.97
CA SER A 213 31.67 -23.63 20.72
C SER A 213 31.67 -22.10 20.67
N ALA A 214 31.92 -21.46 21.81
CA ALA A 214 32.11 -20.01 21.93
C ALA A 214 32.80 -19.63 23.26
N ALA A 215 33.67 -20.51 23.76
CA ALA A 215 34.28 -20.34 25.09
C ALA A 215 35.19 -19.09 25.12
N PRO A 216 35.21 -18.31 26.22
CA PRO A 216 36.09 -17.15 26.31
C PRO A 216 37.56 -17.57 26.23
N GLY A 217 38.31 -16.95 25.32
CA GLY A 217 39.71 -17.33 25.04
C GLY A 217 39.88 -18.63 24.24
N GLY A 218 38.80 -19.22 23.73
CA GLY A 218 38.86 -20.33 22.78
C GLY A 218 39.44 -19.90 21.43
N GLU A 219 40.00 -20.87 20.70
CA GLU A 219 40.63 -20.63 19.39
C GLU A 219 39.59 -20.36 18.29
N GLU A 220 38.37 -20.91 18.42
CA GLU A 220 37.32 -20.84 17.39
C GLU A 220 35.89 -20.82 18.00
N THR A 221 35.01 -20.05 17.36
CA THR A 221 33.55 -20.08 17.54
C THR A 221 32.93 -20.97 16.47
N VAL A 222 32.15 -21.97 16.87
CA VAL A 222 31.54 -22.92 15.92
C VAL A 222 30.02 -22.81 15.99
N LEU A 223 29.42 -22.52 14.84
CA LEU A 223 27.99 -22.35 14.64
C LEU A 223 27.48 -23.32 13.57
N ARG A 224 26.38 -24.03 13.85
CA ARG A 224 25.71 -24.89 12.86
C ARG A 224 24.37 -24.29 12.47
N LEU A 225 24.23 -23.84 11.23
CA LEU A 225 23.01 -23.22 10.71
C LEU A 225 22.06 -24.30 10.16
N GLU A 226 20.88 -24.43 10.76
CA GLU A 226 19.88 -25.42 10.37
C GLU A 226 18.97 -24.91 9.25
N GLN A 227 18.62 -23.62 9.32
CA GLN A 227 17.81 -22.92 8.31
C GLN A 227 17.84 -21.42 8.55
N GLY A 228 17.50 -20.66 7.50
CA GLY A 228 17.32 -19.22 7.57
C GLY A 228 18.64 -18.48 7.42
N ARG A 229 18.78 -17.35 8.09
CA ARG A 229 19.89 -16.40 7.90
C ARG A 229 20.47 -15.97 9.23
N VAL A 230 21.80 -15.93 9.29
CA VAL A 230 22.56 -15.45 10.44
C VAL A 230 23.58 -14.40 9.99
N LEU A 231 23.68 -13.31 10.74
CA LEU A 231 24.75 -12.34 10.65
C LEU A 231 25.71 -12.56 11.81
N VAL A 232 27.00 -12.68 11.51
CA VAL A 232 28.08 -12.81 12.48
C VAL A 232 28.91 -11.54 12.48
N GLU A 233 29.17 -10.98 13.66
CA GLU A 233 30.08 -9.86 13.88
C GLU A 233 31.16 -10.28 14.89
N THR A 234 32.42 -10.25 14.47
CA THR A 234 33.57 -10.60 15.31
C THR A 234 34.68 -9.56 15.18
N GLN A 235 35.41 -9.28 16.26
CA GLN A 235 36.55 -8.35 16.22
C GLN A 235 37.88 -9.06 15.94
N ALA A 236 38.04 -10.29 16.42
CA ALA A 236 39.29 -11.04 16.35
C ALA A 236 39.13 -12.56 16.51
N ALA A 237 37.99 -13.04 17.03
CA ALA A 237 37.75 -14.47 17.17
C ALA A 237 37.48 -15.07 15.78
N SER A 238 38.09 -16.23 15.50
CA SER A 238 37.70 -17.04 14.35
C SER A 238 36.27 -17.54 14.58
N VAL A 239 35.42 -17.40 13.56
CA VAL A 239 34.07 -17.93 13.56
C VAL A 239 33.87 -18.78 12.33
N ARG A 240 33.43 -20.01 12.55
CA ARG A 240 33.02 -20.95 11.52
C ARG A 240 31.54 -21.23 11.62
N VAL A 241 30.85 -21.05 10.50
CA VAL A 241 29.44 -21.37 10.32
C VAL A 241 29.34 -22.51 9.32
N TYR A 242 28.68 -23.61 9.67
CA TYR A 242 28.56 -24.76 8.77
C TYR A 242 27.16 -25.34 8.74
N HIS A 243 26.92 -26.20 7.75
CA HIS A 243 25.72 -27.02 7.61
C HIS A 243 26.09 -28.51 7.45
N GLU A 244 25.18 -29.42 7.81
CA GLU A 244 25.46 -30.87 7.87
C GLU A 244 25.86 -31.49 6.52
N ALA A 245 25.57 -30.83 5.40
CA ALA A 245 25.97 -31.28 4.06
C ALA A 245 27.41 -30.84 3.65
N GLY A 246 28.23 -30.41 4.62
CA GLY A 246 29.66 -30.11 4.44
C GLY A 246 29.96 -28.66 4.05
N GLN A 247 28.96 -27.84 3.75
CA GLN A 247 29.15 -26.42 3.45
C GLN A 247 29.60 -25.69 4.71
N HIS A 248 30.66 -24.89 4.60
CA HIS A 248 31.11 -24.04 5.68
C HIS A 248 31.53 -22.66 5.18
N ALA A 249 31.52 -21.70 6.11
CA ALA A 249 31.98 -20.34 5.93
C ALA A 249 32.80 -19.93 7.16
N GLU A 250 33.93 -19.28 6.95
CA GLU A 250 34.83 -18.83 8.02
C GLU A 250 35.12 -17.34 7.91
N ILE A 251 35.30 -16.71 9.07
CA ILE A 251 35.75 -15.31 9.19
C ILE A 251 36.66 -15.14 10.40
N SER A 252 37.73 -14.36 10.24
CA SER A 252 38.65 -13.98 11.31
C SER A 252 38.69 -12.47 11.48
N GLY A 253 37.63 -11.91 12.08
CA GLY A 253 37.44 -10.47 12.25
C GLY A 253 36.68 -9.83 11.09
N GLY A 254 35.60 -9.11 11.41
CA GLY A 254 34.70 -8.46 10.46
C GLY A 254 33.24 -8.91 10.59
N SER A 255 32.53 -8.90 9.46
CA SER A 255 31.11 -9.21 9.37
C SER A 255 30.85 -10.25 8.28
N LEU A 256 30.22 -11.36 8.65
CA LEU A 256 29.92 -12.48 7.77
C LEU A 256 28.41 -12.73 7.76
N GLY A 257 27.80 -12.70 6.59
CA GLY A 257 26.42 -13.11 6.37
C GLY A 257 26.35 -14.54 5.85
N VAL A 258 25.54 -15.40 6.47
CA VAL A 258 25.34 -16.77 6.00
C VAL A 258 23.84 -17.07 5.94
N SER A 259 23.37 -17.65 4.84
CA SER A 259 21.99 -18.08 4.71
C SER A 259 21.88 -19.48 4.13
N PHE A 260 20.97 -20.28 4.68
CA PHE A 260 20.62 -21.60 4.18
C PHE A 260 19.12 -21.71 3.95
N ASP A 261 18.73 -21.97 2.69
CA ASP A 261 17.35 -22.28 2.33
C ASP A 261 17.17 -23.79 2.23
N LYS A 262 16.37 -24.34 3.14
CA LYS A 262 16.12 -25.79 3.23
C LYS A 262 15.30 -26.34 2.06
N ALA A 263 14.50 -25.51 1.38
CA ALA A 263 13.67 -25.93 0.26
C ALA A 263 14.47 -26.07 -1.04
N THR A 264 15.45 -25.19 -1.24
CA THR A 264 16.32 -25.17 -2.44
C THR A 264 17.69 -25.80 -2.20
N GLU A 265 18.03 -26.10 -0.93
CA GLU A 265 19.37 -26.52 -0.50
C GLU A 265 20.47 -25.52 -0.88
N GLU A 266 20.13 -24.23 -1.01
CA GLU A 266 21.07 -23.17 -1.32
C GLU A 266 21.77 -22.66 -0.07
N TRP A 267 23.10 -22.74 -0.07
CA TRP A 267 23.96 -22.17 0.95
C TRP A 267 24.66 -20.93 0.39
N ALA A 268 24.37 -19.76 0.93
CA ALA A 268 24.95 -18.51 0.47
C ALA A 268 25.80 -17.86 1.56
N VAL A 269 26.97 -17.37 1.14
CA VAL A 269 27.96 -16.70 2.00
C VAL A 269 28.20 -15.31 1.45
N ASP A 270 27.93 -14.30 2.27
CA ASP A 270 28.15 -12.88 1.97
C ASP A 270 29.30 -12.37 2.85
N CYS A 271 30.43 -12.04 2.23
CA CYS A 271 31.55 -11.42 2.94
C CYS A 271 31.34 -9.91 3.05
N LEU A 272 30.82 -9.46 4.18
CA LEU A 272 30.36 -8.07 4.35
C LEU A 272 31.47 -7.13 4.85
N ALA A 273 32.38 -7.63 5.68
CA ALA A 273 33.57 -6.90 6.10
C ALA A 273 34.65 -7.88 6.53
N GLY A 274 35.92 -7.64 6.19
CA GLY A 274 37.03 -8.54 6.54
C GLY A 274 37.31 -9.62 5.49
N GLU A 275 38.08 -10.64 5.88
CA GLU A 275 38.45 -11.76 5.00
C GLU A 275 37.61 -12.99 5.34
N CYS A 276 36.82 -13.44 4.38
CA CYS A 276 35.95 -14.61 4.53
C CYS A 276 36.42 -15.75 3.65
N GLN A 277 36.12 -16.97 4.08
CA GLN A 277 36.38 -18.18 3.31
C GLN A 277 35.10 -19.02 3.25
N LEU A 278 34.92 -19.77 2.16
CA LEU A 278 33.85 -20.76 2.03
C LEU A 278 34.38 -22.06 1.43
N GLY A 279 33.75 -23.18 1.77
CA GLY A 279 34.19 -24.48 1.27
C GLY A 279 33.14 -25.57 1.35
N LEU A 280 33.48 -26.70 0.72
CA LEU A 280 32.75 -27.95 0.69
C LEU A 280 33.63 -28.98 1.40
N ASP A 281 33.30 -29.31 2.64
CA ASP A 281 34.05 -30.21 3.54
C ASP A 281 35.25 -29.56 4.29
N GLU A 282 35.43 -29.88 5.57
CA GLU A 282 36.42 -29.25 6.46
C GLU A 282 37.88 -29.53 6.04
N ASP A 283 38.09 -30.59 5.26
CA ASP A 283 39.42 -31.07 4.82
C ASP A 283 39.79 -30.64 3.37
N GLU A 284 38.89 -29.97 2.64
CA GLU A 284 39.13 -29.49 1.27
C GLU A 284 39.65 -28.04 1.22
N GLU A 285 40.19 -27.63 0.07
CA GLU A 285 40.80 -26.32 -0.12
C GLU A 285 39.73 -25.20 -0.07
N GLN A 286 39.78 -24.39 0.99
CA GLN A 286 38.87 -23.26 1.19
C GLN A 286 39.05 -22.19 0.11
N VAL A 287 37.93 -21.66 -0.38
CA VAL A 287 37.92 -20.58 -1.37
C VAL A 287 37.88 -19.24 -0.63
N ALA A 288 38.86 -18.38 -0.88
CA ALA A 288 38.86 -17.03 -0.36
C ALA A 288 37.78 -16.18 -1.06
N LEU A 289 36.91 -15.54 -0.27
CA LEU A 289 35.88 -14.63 -0.73
C LEU A 289 36.22 -13.22 -0.24
N ALA A 290 36.58 -12.34 -1.17
CA ALA A 290 36.97 -10.97 -0.84
C ALA A 290 35.81 -10.18 -0.22
N GLU A 291 36.15 -9.21 0.63
CA GLU A 291 35.20 -8.24 1.18
C GLU A 291 34.33 -7.62 0.06
N GLY A 292 33.02 -7.59 0.27
CA GLY A 292 32.09 -7.08 -0.73
C GLY A 292 31.63 -8.09 -1.76
N LEU A 293 32.01 -9.36 -1.65
CA LEU A 293 31.54 -10.42 -2.53
C LEU A 293 30.68 -11.45 -1.80
N HIS A 294 29.74 -12.05 -2.53
CA HIS A 294 29.02 -13.24 -2.12
C HIS A 294 29.15 -14.35 -3.15
N SER A 295 29.02 -15.60 -2.69
CA SER A 295 28.90 -16.78 -3.53
C SER A 295 27.85 -17.72 -2.93
N ILE A 296 27.29 -18.56 -3.78
CA ILE A 296 26.24 -19.52 -3.44
C ILE A 296 26.74 -20.90 -3.82
N ILE A 297 26.61 -21.85 -2.89
CA ILE A 297 26.74 -23.27 -3.13
C ILE A 297 25.31 -23.79 -3.35
N MET A 298 25.02 -24.27 -4.56
CA MET A 298 23.71 -24.83 -4.89
C MET A 298 23.61 -26.31 -4.45
N ALA A 299 22.42 -26.89 -4.55
CA ALA A 299 22.13 -28.28 -4.19
C ALA A 299 23.04 -29.32 -4.87
N ASP A 300 23.54 -29.02 -6.08
CA ASP A 300 24.47 -29.87 -6.83
C ASP A 300 25.94 -29.69 -6.42
N LEU A 301 26.20 -28.96 -5.32
CA LEU A 301 27.51 -28.62 -4.78
C LEU A 301 28.35 -27.75 -5.74
N VAL A 302 27.72 -27.05 -6.69
CA VAL A 302 28.39 -26.09 -7.56
C VAL A 302 28.42 -24.73 -6.89
N MET A 303 29.63 -24.18 -6.74
CA MET A 303 29.85 -22.79 -6.33
C MET A 303 29.60 -21.83 -7.49
N THR A 304 28.76 -20.82 -7.28
CA THR A 304 28.56 -19.74 -8.23
C THR A 304 29.78 -18.81 -8.26
N THR A 305 29.99 -18.16 -9.41
CA THR A 305 31.02 -17.13 -9.54
C THR A 305 30.75 -16.00 -8.53
N PRO A 306 31.75 -15.57 -7.74
CA PRO A 306 31.57 -14.48 -6.79
C PRO A 306 30.97 -13.23 -7.44
N SER A 307 29.94 -12.68 -6.82
CA SER A 307 29.25 -11.46 -7.25
C SER A 307 29.11 -10.49 -6.07
N ALA A 308 28.57 -9.28 -6.27
CA ALA A 308 28.52 -8.27 -5.20
C ALA A 308 27.73 -8.77 -3.98
N ALA A 309 28.26 -8.57 -2.77
CA ALA A 309 27.61 -9.02 -1.54
C ALA A 309 26.26 -8.35 -1.33
N ARG A 310 25.30 -9.10 -0.79
CA ARG A 310 23.90 -8.68 -0.62
C ARG A 310 23.76 -7.90 0.70
N TYR A 311 24.38 -6.73 0.79
CA TYR A 311 24.32 -5.89 2.01
C TYR A 311 22.89 -5.64 2.48
N SER A 312 21.94 -5.40 1.57
CA SER A 312 20.51 -5.19 1.87
C SER A 312 19.85 -6.38 2.56
N ALA A 313 20.37 -7.59 2.38
CA ALA A 313 19.89 -8.80 3.06
C ALA A 313 20.22 -8.80 4.57
N PHE A 314 21.16 -7.95 5.01
CA PHE A 314 21.64 -7.89 6.39
C PHE A 314 21.52 -6.49 7.04
N THR A 315 21.18 -5.44 6.28
CA THR A 315 21.04 -4.05 6.79
C THR A 315 19.91 -3.89 7.82
N ASN A 316 18.86 -4.70 7.74
CA ASN A 316 17.79 -4.72 8.74
C ASN A 316 18.20 -5.44 10.04
N LEU A 317 19.28 -6.23 10.01
CA LEU A 317 19.77 -7.01 11.15
C LEU A 317 20.82 -6.25 11.96
N ALA A 318 21.72 -5.49 11.31
CA ALA A 318 22.69 -4.63 11.99
C ALA A 318 22.80 -3.25 11.33
N GLN A 319 22.69 -2.19 12.14
CA GLN A 319 22.70 -0.79 11.69
C GLN A 319 24.07 -0.29 11.20
N THR A 320 25.13 -1.09 11.28
CA THR A 320 26.53 -0.61 11.13
C THR A 320 27.44 -1.50 10.26
N ILE A 321 26.90 -2.27 9.32
CA ILE A 321 27.75 -3.05 8.40
C ILE A 321 28.43 -2.09 7.40
N PRO A 322 29.77 -1.96 7.40
CA PRO A 322 30.48 -1.09 6.46
C PRO A 322 30.35 -1.63 5.04
N GLN A 323 29.84 -0.82 4.11
CA GLN A 323 29.85 -1.19 2.70
C GLN A 323 31.24 -0.84 2.11
N PRO A 324 31.96 -1.79 1.48
CA PRO A 324 33.27 -1.53 0.92
C PRO A 324 33.16 -0.47 -0.16
N SER A 325 33.98 0.56 -0.01
CA SER A 325 34.13 1.63 -0.99
C SER A 325 34.88 1.04 -2.19
N ALA A 326 34.16 0.81 -3.29
CA ALA A 326 34.74 0.25 -4.51
C ALA A 326 35.96 1.07 -4.95
N THR A 327 37.16 0.49 -4.83
CA THR A 327 38.39 1.06 -5.39
C THR A 327 38.49 0.63 -6.86
N PRO A 328 38.38 1.54 -7.84
CA PRO A 328 38.37 1.15 -9.24
C PRO A 328 39.78 0.80 -9.72
N THR A 329 39.98 -0.47 -10.09
CA THR A 329 41.13 -0.87 -10.91
C THR A 329 40.90 -0.39 -12.34
N THR A 330 41.82 0.42 -12.85
CA THR A 330 41.72 1.11 -14.13
C THR A 330 41.98 0.16 -15.32
N ILE A 331 40.96 -0.03 -16.15
CA ILE A 331 41.11 -0.45 -17.55
C ILE A 331 40.67 0.75 -18.41
N PRO A 332 41.48 1.22 -19.37
CA PRO A 332 41.16 2.40 -20.15
C PRO A 332 40.04 2.06 -21.16
N SER A 333 38.86 2.63 -20.95
CA SER A 333 37.80 2.69 -21.96
C SER A 333 37.27 4.12 -22.01
N ASP A 334 37.37 4.75 -23.18
CA ASP A 334 36.92 6.12 -23.47
C ASP A 334 35.39 6.20 -23.37
N THR A 335 34.85 6.34 -22.16
CA THR A 335 33.43 6.57 -21.90
C THR A 335 33.30 7.53 -20.72
N PRO A 336 32.53 8.63 -20.83
CA PRO A 336 32.47 9.65 -19.79
C PRO A 336 31.99 9.04 -18.48
N SER A 337 32.76 9.31 -17.42
CA SER A 337 32.59 8.86 -16.03
C SER A 337 31.15 9.05 -15.53
N PRO A 338 30.49 8.00 -14.98
CA PRO A 338 29.30 8.22 -14.16
C PRO A 338 29.72 8.89 -12.84
N THR A 339 29.00 9.93 -12.49
CA THR A 339 29.07 10.62 -11.20
C THR A 339 28.66 9.65 -10.08
N PRO A 340 29.29 9.67 -8.87
CA PRO A 340 28.94 8.76 -7.79
C PRO A 340 27.47 8.91 -7.39
N ALA A 341 26.72 7.80 -7.34
CA ALA A 341 25.36 7.77 -6.81
C ALA A 341 25.38 8.11 -5.31
N GLN A 342 24.78 9.25 -4.95
CA GLN A 342 24.59 9.63 -3.56
C GLN A 342 23.62 8.62 -2.91
N THR A 343 24.05 7.95 -1.85
CA THR A 343 23.12 7.26 -0.94
C THR A 343 22.15 8.30 -0.40
N ALA A 344 20.89 8.26 -0.83
CA ALA A 344 19.87 9.19 -0.38
C ALA A 344 19.75 9.08 1.14
N THR A 345 20.08 10.15 1.85
CA THR A 345 19.83 10.28 3.29
C THR A 345 18.63 11.19 3.43
N VAL A 346 17.53 10.71 4.01
CA VAL A 346 16.32 11.52 4.18
C VAL A 346 16.61 12.60 5.21
N THR A 347 16.41 13.85 4.82
CA THR A 347 16.46 14.98 5.76
C THR A 347 15.34 14.82 6.79
N PRO A 348 15.62 14.76 8.10
CA PRO A 348 14.56 14.74 9.10
C PRO A 348 13.71 16.00 8.99
N LEU A 349 12.38 15.85 8.99
CA LEU A 349 11.49 16.99 8.92
C LEU A 349 11.68 17.92 10.14
N PRO A 350 11.69 19.25 9.95
CA PRO A 350 11.88 20.20 11.03
C PRO A 350 10.75 20.09 12.05
N THR A 351 11.10 20.17 13.33
CA THR A 351 10.19 20.03 14.47
C THR A 351 9.17 21.19 14.53
N PHE A 352 8.04 20.96 15.20
CA PHE A 352 6.94 21.92 15.38
C PHE A 352 7.43 23.33 15.78
N ILE A 353 7.07 24.33 14.97
CA ILE A 353 7.24 25.74 15.29
C ILE A 353 5.85 26.33 15.59
N ALA A 354 5.61 26.74 16.83
CA ALA A 354 4.34 27.32 17.24
C ALA A 354 3.98 28.54 16.36
N GLY A 355 2.79 28.52 15.75
CA GLY A 355 2.31 29.59 14.88
C GLY A 355 2.82 29.58 13.44
N PHE A 356 3.75 28.67 13.08
CA PHE A 356 4.14 28.48 11.69
C PHE A 356 3.02 27.81 10.88
N ARG A 357 2.73 28.35 9.69
CA ARG A 357 1.67 27.87 8.79
C ARG A 357 2.15 27.60 7.36
N GLY A 358 3.42 27.79 7.05
CA GLY A 358 3.96 27.64 5.69
C GLY A 358 4.03 28.94 4.88
N PRO A 359 4.59 28.88 3.65
CA PRO A 359 5.28 27.71 3.07
C PRO A 359 6.68 27.49 3.68
N GLU A 360 7.11 26.23 3.79
CA GLU A 360 8.51 25.85 4.03
C GLU A 360 8.92 24.75 3.05
N LYS A 361 9.99 24.99 2.31
CA LYS A 361 10.56 24.05 1.36
C LYS A 361 11.61 23.19 2.07
N ILE A 362 11.50 21.87 1.97
CA ILE A 362 12.39 20.89 2.58
C ILE A 362 12.95 20.02 1.46
N VAL A 363 14.28 19.95 1.34
CA VAL A 363 14.94 19.06 0.38
C VAL A 363 14.92 17.65 0.93
N LEU A 364 14.28 16.74 0.20
CA LEU A 364 14.20 15.32 0.56
C LEU A 364 15.47 14.58 0.13
N GLY A 365 15.98 14.91 -1.06
CA GLY A 365 17.15 14.28 -1.66
C GLY A 365 17.30 14.68 -3.13
N HIS A 366 17.91 13.80 -3.92
CA HIS A 366 18.12 14.00 -5.35
C HIS A 366 17.54 12.82 -6.14
N SER A 367 17.10 13.10 -7.37
CA SER A 367 16.68 12.12 -8.36
C SER A 367 17.88 11.33 -8.92
N ALA A 368 17.61 10.31 -9.74
CA ALA A 368 18.65 9.50 -10.38
C ALA A 368 19.60 10.32 -11.27
N GLY A 369 19.07 11.35 -11.93
CA GLY A 369 19.83 12.34 -12.71
C GLY A 369 20.50 13.42 -11.86
N GLY A 370 20.34 13.40 -10.53
CA GLY A 370 20.97 14.32 -9.59
C GLY A 370 20.24 15.64 -9.38
N ASN A 371 18.98 15.77 -9.81
CA ASN A 371 18.18 16.97 -9.60
C ASN A 371 17.53 16.95 -8.20
N GLU A 372 17.43 18.12 -7.57
CA GLU A 372 16.84 18.26 -6.24
C GLU A 372 15.35 17.86 -6.24
N ILE A 373 14.97 16.97 -5.31
CA ILE A 373 13.57 16.67 -5.00
C ILE A 373 13.25 17.25 -3.63
N SER A 374 12.17 18.02 -3.57
CA SER A 374 11.76 18.74 -2.38
C SER A 374 10.27 18.66 -2.13
N VAL A 375 9.89 18.77 -0.87
CA VAL A 375 8.50 18.91 -0.43
C VAL A 375 8.27 20.31 0.14
N THR A 376 7.12 20.92 -0.18
CA THR A 376 6.66 22.14 0.46
C THR A 376 5.65 21.80 1.55
N ARG A 377 5.92 22.21 2.79
CA ARG A 377 5.04 22.04 3.95
C ARG A 377 4.23 23.30 4.21
N PHE A 378 2.95 23.11 4.48
CA PHE A 378 2.03 24.11 5.01
C PHE A 378 1.30 23.56 6.24
N GLY A 379 1.00 24.41 7.21
CA GLY A 379 0.41 23.99 8.49
C GLY A 379 1.40 23.21 9.36
N ASN A 380 0.90 22.80 10.53
CA ASN A 380 1.62 22.05 11.57
C ASN A 380 0.65 21.19 12.39
N GLY A 381 -0.54 20.92 11.84
CA GLY A 381 -1.56 20.12 12.48
C GLY A 381 -1.26 18.62 12.42
N PRO A 382 -1.87 17.82 13.31
CA PRO A 382 -1.58 16.39 13.40
C PRO A 382 -2.09 15.54 12.21
N GLN A 383 -2.96 16.09 11.35
CA GLN A 383 -3.47 15.39 10.17
C GLN A 383 -2.67 15.82 8.93
N SER A 384 -1.89 14.92 8.35
CA SER A 384 -1.08 15.10 7.16
C SER A 384 -1.81 14.69 5.86
N LEU A 385 -1.80 15.55 4.85
CA LEU A 385 -2.17 15.23 3.46
C LEU A 385 -0.94 15.38 2.57
N LEU A 386 -0.66 14.39 1.73
CA LEU A 386 0.44 14.44 0.76
C LEU A 386 -0.10 14.59 -0.67
N LEU A 387 0.38 15.60 -1.38
CA LEU A 387 0.09 15.88 -2.78
C LEU A 387 1.37 15.68 -3.60
N VAL A 388 1.31 14.88 -4.66
CA VAL A 388 2.48 14.52 -5.47
C VAL A 388 2.20 14.77 -6.95
N GLY A 389 2.97 15.68 -7.55
CA GLY A 389 2.98 15.94 -8.98
C GLY A 389 4.17 15.26 -9.67
N GLY A 390 4.04 15.05 -10.97
CA GLY A 390 5.17 14.71 -11.84
C GLY A 390 5.77 13.33 -11.59
N ILE A 391 4.96 12.30 -11.28
CA ILE A 391 5.50 10.92 -11.29
C ILE A 391 5.90 10.50 -12.71
N HIS A 392 5.12 10.93 -13.72
CA HIS A 392 5.46 10.89 -15.14
C HIS A 392 5.59 12.31 -15.70
N SER A 393 6.49 13.12 -15.11
CA SER A 393 6.56 14.57 -15.36
C SER A 393 6.77 14.98 -16.83
N GLY A 394 7.44 14.14 -17.63
CA GLY A 394 7.66 14.37 -19.05
C GLY A 394 6.45 13.99 -19.92
N TYR A 395 5.75 12.93 -19.53
CA TYR A 395 4.58 12.38 -20.20
C TYR A 395 3.32 13.17 -19.88
N ALA A 396 3.14 13.59 -18.63
CA ALA A 396 2.02 14.37 -18.12
C ALA A 396 2.52 15.66 -17.42
N PRO A 397 3.06 16.63 -18.19
CA PRO A 397 3.66 17.84 -17.63
C PRO A 397 2.66 18.73 -16.88
N ASN A 398 1.38 18.66 -17.21
CA ASN A 398 0.35 19.38 -16.47
C ASN A 398 0.20 18.94 -15.01
N SER A 399 0.56 17.71 -14.64
CA SER A 399 0.60 17.28 -13.25
C SER A 399 1.57 18.12 -12.42
N VAL A 400 2.70 18.53 -13.02
CA VAL A 400 3.69 19.42 -12.40
C VAL A 400 3.18 20.85 -12.31
N TYR A 401 2.62 21.37 -13.42
CA TYR A 401 2.10 22.74 -13.47
C TYR A 401 0.95 22.96 -12.49
N LEU A 402 0.02 22.01 -12.41
CA LEU A 402 -1.09 22.04 -11.47
C LEU A 402 -0.60 22.10 -10.03
N VAL A 403 0.34 21.23 -9.66
CA VAL A 403 0.85 21.19 -8.28
C VAL A 403 1.68 22.44 -7.95
N GLN A 404 2.40 23.01 -8.92
CA GLN A 404 3.07 24.30 -8.78
C GLN A 404 2.07 25.46 -8.53
N GLU A 405 0.91 25.43 -9.20
CA GLU A 405 -0.18 26.37 -8.93
C GLU A 405 -0.83 26.15 -7.56
N LEU A 406 -0.98 24.89 -7.11
CA LEU A 406 -1.45 24.58 -5.76
C LEU A 406 -0.52 25.15 -4.68
N VAL A 407 0.80 25.00 -4.83
CA VAL A 407 1.80 25.64 -3.93
C VAL A 407 1.58 27.15 -3.89
N THR A 408 1.37 27.78 -5.05
CA THR A 408 1.11 29.23 -5.15
C THR A 408 -0.19 29.61 -4.44
N TYR A 409 -1.26 28.87 -4.68
CA TYR A 409 -2.57 29.10 -4.09
C TYR A 409 -2.53 29.02 -2.56
N PHE A 410 -1.96 27.95 -1.99
CA PHE A 410 -1.89 27.79 -0.54
C PHE A 410 -0.96 28.80 0.13
N SER A 411 0.13 29.19 -0.54
CA SER A 411 1.00 30.28 -0.06
C SER A 411 0.25 31.61 0.09
N GLN A 412 -0.76 31.84 -0.75
CA GLN A 412 -1.59 33.05 -0.72
C GLN A 412 -2.86 32.90 0.14
N ASN A 413 -3.24 31.66 0.47
CA ASN A 413 -4.52 31.33 1.12
C ASN A 413 -4.32 30.34 2.28
N LEU A 414 -3.41 30.64 3.22
CA LEU A 414 -3.11 29.76 4.37
C LEU A 414 -4.33 29.43 5.25
N THR A 415 -5.36 30.29 5.23
CA THR A 415 -6.61 30.06 5.94
C THR A 415 -7.49 28.97 5.31
N ALA A 416 -7.22 28.58 4.07
CA ALA A 416 -7.88 27.46 3.41
C ALA A 416 -7.42 26.09 3.97
N ILE A 417 -6.31 26.06 4.71
CA ILE A 417 -5.80 24.87 5.39
C ILE A 417 -6.30 24.91 6.84
N PRO A 418 -7.13 23.95 7.28
CA PRO A 418 -7.58 23.84 8.66
C PRO A 418 -6.40 23.75 9.65
N GLU A 419 -6.57 24.27 10.87
CA GLU A 419 -5.46 24.35 11.83
C GLU A 419 -4.91 22.98 12.26
N ASN A 420 -5.74 21.95 12.19
CA ASN A 420 -5.38 20.58 12.51
C ASN A 420 -4.80 19.81 11.30
N VAL A 421 -4.65 20.44 10.14
CA VAL A 421 -4.08 19.84 8.94
C VAL A 421 -2.66 20.37 8.66
N THR A 422 -1.78 19.47 8.22
CA THR A 422 -0.51 19.75 7.57
C THR A 422 -0.58 19.26 6.14
N LEU A 423 -0.25 20.12 5.19
CA LEU A 423 -0.21 19.81 3.77
C LEU A 423 1.23 19.70 3.31
N TYR A 424 1.58 18.55 2.71
CA TYR A 424 2.87 18.28 2.09
C TYR A 424 2.68 18.23 0.58
N ILE A 425 3.48 18.98 -0.17
CA ILE A 425 3.36 19.07 -1.62
C ILE A 425 4.71 18.81 -2.28
N ILE A 426 4.83 17.71 -3.02
CA ILE A 426 5.96 17.44 -3.92
C ILE A 426 5.53 17.89 -5.32
N THR A 427 6.13 18.97 -5.83
CA THR A 427 5.76 19.53 -7.14
C THR A 427 6.12 18.59 -8.30
N ASN A 428 7.30 18.00 -8.24
CA ASN A 428 7.79 17.10 -9.27
C ASN A 428 8.67 16.04 -8.63
N ILE A 429 8.22 14.79 -8.63
CA ILE A 429 9.00 13.68 -8.09
C ILE A 429 9.95 13.04 -9.12
N ASN A 430 9.71 13.25 -10.42
CA ASN A 430 10.56 12.79 -11.51
C ASN A 430 11.14 13.98 -12.30
N PRO A 431 12.03 14.80 -11.72
CA PRO A 431 12.57 15.98 -12.41
C PRO A 431 13.45 15.68 -13.62
N ASP A 432 13.84 14.42 -13.82
CA ASP A 432 14.76 14.01 -14.89
C ASP A 432 14.07 13.65 -16.19
N ALA A 433 12.76 13.35 -16.15
CA ALA A 433 12.05 12.88 -17.33
C ALA A 433 12.05 13.96 -18.43
N PRO A 434 12.39 13.60 -19.68
CA PRO A 434 12.34 14.53 -20.79
C PRO A 434 10.88 14.91 -21.11
N LEU A 435 10.64 16.19 -21.38
CA LEU A 435 9.32 16.67 -21.81
C LEU A 435 8.94 16.00 -23.15
N SER A 436 8.02 15.04 -23.07
CA SER A 436 7.58 14.21 -24.19
C SER A 436 6.14 13.73 -23.94
N PRO A 437 5.16 14.64 -24.10
CA PRO A 437 3.78 14.37 -23.71
C PRO A 437 3.20 13.15 -24.42
N GLY A 438 2.61 12.23 -23.66
CA GLY A 438 1.99 11.01 -24.21
C GLY A 438 2.98 9.93 -24.69
N GLU A 439 4.29 10.15 -24.61
CA GLU A 439 5.29 9.18 -25.07
C GLU A 439 5.99 8.46 -23.90
N LEU A 440 6.34 7.19 -24.10
CA LEU A 440 7.00 6.35 -23.08
C LEU A 440 8.23 7.03 -22.46
N VAL A 441 9.06 7.70 -23.27
CA VAL A 441 10.29 8.32 -22.78
C VAL A 441 10.03 9.42 -21.74
N GLY A 442 8.88 10.10 -21.79
CA GLY A 442 8.48 11.08 -20.79
C GLY A 442 7.92 10.47 -19.50
N ARG A 443 7.65 9.16 -19.48
CA ARG A 443 7.17 8.43 -18.29
C ARG A 443 8.31 7.98 -17.40
N LEU A 444 9.45 7.66 -17.99
CA LEU A 444 10.57 7.03 -17.30
C LEU A 444 11.44 8.06 -16.58
N ASN A 445 12.10 7.68 -15.49
CA ASN A 445 13.15 8.48 -14.85
C ASN A 445 14.49 8.37 -15.60
N ALA A 446 15.55 8.95 -15.06
CA ALA A 446 16.89 8.92 -15.69
C ALA A 446 17.48 7.51 -15.87
N ASN A 447 17.03 6.52 -15.07
CA ASN A 447 17.47 5.13 -15.16
C ASN A 447 16.61 4.28 -16.11
N GLY A 448 15.58 4.86 -16.73
CA GLY A 448 14.66 4.13 -17.60
C GLY A 448 13.56 3.37 -16.86
N VAL A 449 13.33 3.69 -15.57
CA VAL A 449 12.31 3.04 -14.74
C VAL A 449 11.05 3.90 -14.71
N ASP A 450 9.88 3.26 -14.84
CA ASP A 450 8.60 3.91 -14.57
C ASP A 450 8.40 3.95 -13.06
N LEU A 451 8.45 5.14 -12.45
CA LEU A 451 8.32 5.29 -11.01
C LEU A 451 6.98 4.76 -10.47
N ASN A 452 5.93 4.73 -11.30
CA ASN A 452 4.64 4.12 -10.97
C ASN A 452 4.56 2.63 -11.37
N ARG A 453 5.70 1.98 -11.56
CA ARG A 453 5.89 0.51 -11.62
C ARG A 453 6.93 0.03 -10.61
N ASN A 454 7.46 0.94 -9.77
CA ASN A 454 8.53 0.68 -8.83
C ASN A 454 8.06 0.59 -7.37
N GLY A 455 6.75 0.51 -7.08
CA GLY A 455 6.19 0.32 -5.74
C GLY A 455 6.05 -1.15 -5.32
N ASP A 456 5.99 -1.44 -4.01
CA ASP A 456 5.81 -2.80 -3.47
C ASP A 456 4.34 -3.28 -3.47
N CYS A 457 3.76 -3.41 -4.66
CA CYS A 457 2.51 -4.15 -4.85
C CYS A 457 2.59 -4.99 -6.12
N ARG A 458 2.65 -6.32 -5.97
CA ARG A 458 2.82 -7.26 -7.10
C ARG A 458 3.93 -6.82 -8.05
N TRP A 459 5.03 -6.33 -7.49
CA TRP A 459 6.12 -5.76 -8.26
C TRP A 459 6.75 -6.80 -9.19
N VAL A 460 7.14 -6.37 -10.39
CA VAL A 460 7.88 -7.19 -11.37
C VAL A 460 8.97 -6.32 -12.01
N PRO A 461 10.11 -6.90 -12.43
CA PRO A 461 11.18 -6.14 -13.08
C PRO A 461 10.79 -5.62 -14.48
N ASP A 462 9.96 -6.38 -15.21
CA ASP A 462 9.53 -6.06 -16.57
C ASP A 462 8.03 -5.73 -16.57
N ALA A 463 7.68 -4.46 -16.37
CA ALA A 463 6.30 -4.04 -16.19
C ALA A 463 5.54 -3.82 -17.51
N LEU A 464 4.21 -3.99 -17.46
CA LEU A 464 3.31 -3.61 -18.54
C LEU A 464 3.06 -2.08 -18.52
N ILE A 465 3.48 -1.40 -19.58
CA ILE A 465 3.35 0.05 -19.75
C ILE A 465 2.75 0.32 -21.13
N MET A 466 1.65 1.07 -21.18
CA MET A 466 0.98 1.45 -22.43
C MET A 466 0.63 0.27 -23.36
N GLY A 467 0.44 -0.94 -22.80
CA GLY A 467 0.09 -2.16 -23.54
C GLY A 467 1.28 -3.05 -23.91
N ASP A 468 2.52 -2.62 -23.64
CA ASP A 468 3.74 -3.38 -23.94
C ASP A 468 4.53 -3.70 -22.68
N ILE A 469 5.17 -4.87 -22.64
CA ILE A 469 6.14 -5.23 -21.58
C ILE A 469 7.43 -4.48 -21.87
N VAL A 470 7.87 -3.63 -20.94
CA VAL A 470 9.10 -2.84 -21.08
C VAL A 470 10.18 -3.43 -20.17
N PRO A 471 11.26 -4.03 -20.71
CA PRO A 471 12.30 -4.65 -19.90
C PRO A 471 12.97 -3.68 -18.91
N GLY A 472 13.11 -4.11 -17.65
CA GLY A 472 13.74 -3.34 -16.57
C GLY A 472 12.92 -2.13 -16.09
N SER A 473 11.74 -1.89 -16.65
CA SER A 473 10.93 -0.69 -16.34
C SER A 473 10.32 -0.68 -14.94
N GLY A 474 10.32 -1.82 -14.24
CA GLY A 474 9.97 -1.90 -12.83
C GLY A 474 11.13 -1.55 -11.90
N GLY A 475 12.37 -1.47 -12.40
CA GLY A 475 13.59 -1.29 -11.60
C GLY A 475 14.27 -2.62 -11.25
N THR A 476 15.30 -2.57 -10.40
CA THR A 476 16.01 -3.78 -9.96
C THR A 476 15.32 -4.50 -8.81
N GLU A 477 14.54 -3.77 -8.03
CA GLU A 477 13.66 -4.23 -6.95
C GLU A 477 12.59 -3.16 -6.69
N ALA A 478 11.57 -3.50 -5.89
CA ALA A 478 10.61 -2.49 -5.44
C ALA A 478 11.35 -1.38 -4.67
N PHE A 479 11.07 -0.13 -5.02
CA PHE A 479 11.71 1.09 -4.51
C PHE A 479 13.21 1.19 -4.80
N SER A 480 13.69 0.57 -5.89
CA SER A 480 15.08 0.71 -6.35
C SER A 480 15.44 2.15 -6.73
N GLU A 481 14.46 2.95 -7.16
CA GLU A 481 14.72 4.29 -7.66
C GLU A 481 14.81 5.31 -6.51
N PRO A 482 15.77 6.25 -6.57
CA PRO A 482 15.91 7.26 -5.52
C PRO A 482 14.62 8.09 -5.35
N GLU A 483 13.88 8.34 -6.43
CA GLU A 483 12.62 9.09 -6.38
C GLU A 483 11.52 8.37 -5.58
N THR A 484 11.31 7.08 -5.82
CA THR A 484 10.30 6.28 -5.12
C THR A 484 10.74 5.94 -3.70
N TRP A 485 12.04 5.78 -3.46
CA TRP A 485 12.60 5.62 -2.12
C TRP A 485 12.39 6.87 -1.25
N LEU A 486 12.57 8.07 -1.83
CA LEU A 486 12.27 9.34 -1.15
C LEU A 486 10.76 9.47 -0.85
N LEU A 487 9.89 9.06 -1.78
CA LEU A 487 8.45 9.02 -1.55
C LEU A 487 8.09 8.09 -0.39
N LYS A 488 8.58 6.84 -0.43
CA LYS A 488 8.35 5.82 0.59
C LYS A 488 8.79 6.34 1.96
N SER A 489 10.00 6.89 2.04
CA SER A 489 10.56 7.39 3.28
C SER A 489 9.78 8.57 3.85
N LEU A 490 9.32 9.50 3.01
CA LEU A 490 8.48 10.60 3.44
C LEU A 490 7.14 10.08 3.99
N VAL A 491 6.50 9.14 3.30
CA VAL A 491 5.25 8.50 3.75
C VAL A 491 5.44 7.81 5.09
N GLU A 492 6.53 7.06 5.27
CA GLU A 492 6.88 6.40 6.52
C GLU A 492 7.06 7.41 7.66
N GLN A 493 7.67 8.56 7.37
CA GLN A 493 7.94 9.61 8.35
C GLN A 493 6.68 10.41 8.76
N ILE A 494 5.80 10.76 7.81
CA ILE A 494 4.66 11.66 8.08
C ILE A 494 3.34 10.92 8.32
N GLN A 495 3.26 9.63 7.95
CA GLN A 495 2.06 8.78 8.06
C GLN A 495 0.78 9.53 7.61
N PRO A 496 0.68 9.92 6.32
CA PRO A 496 -0.40 10.76 5.84
C PRO A 496 -1.76 10.05 5.90
N GLN A 497 -2.83 10.79 6.16
CA GLN A 497 -4.20 10.26 6.12
C GLN A 497 -4.68 10.00 4.70
N ALA A 498 -4.07 10.65 3.70
CA ALA A 498 -4.33 10.40 2.29
C ALA A 498 -3.17 10.90 1.42
N VAL A 499 -3.03 10.31 0.22
CA VAL A 499 -2.08 10.73 -0.81
C VAL A 499 -2.80 10.93 -2.15
N LEU A 500 -2.55 12.05 -2.81
CA LEU A 500 -3.06 12.34 -4.15
C LEU A 500 -1.91 12.45 -5.15
N PHE A 501 -2.05 11.74 -6.26
CA PHE A 501 -1.20 11.84 -7.43
C PHE A 501 -1.99 12.42 -8.61
N TRP A 502 -1.32 13.14 -9.50
CA TRP A 502 -1.89 13.56 -10.78
C TRP A 502 -1.17 12.91 -11.94
N GLU A 503 -1.95 12.49 -12.93
CA GLU A 503 -1.49 11.86 -14.16
C GLU A 503 -2.46 12.21 -15.31
N VAL A 504 -2.23 11.73 -16.52
CA VAL A 504 -3.13 11.95 -17.67
C VAL A 504 -3.58 10.63 -18.28
N ASN A 505 -4.84 10.58 -18.71
CA ASN A 505 -5.44 9.43 -19.40
C ASN A 505 -6.10 9.82 -20.74
N ASP A 506 -5.89 11.05 -21.22
CA ASP A 506 -6.52 11.56 -22.47
C ASP A 506 -8.03 11.24 -22.55
N SER A 507 -8.71 11.42 -21.41
CA SER A 507 -10.14 11.13 -21.27
C SER A 507 -10.95 12.41 -21.46
N LYS A 508 -12.18 12.32 -21.96
CA LYS A 508 -12.98 13.54 -22.22
C LYS A 508 -13.36 14.33 -20.97
N ASN A 509 -13.47 13.67 -19.81
CA ASN A 509 -14.03 14.25 -18.58
C ASN A 509 -13.09 14.21 -17.37
N GLY A 510 -11.96 13.51 -17.43
CA GLY A 510 -11.10 13.22 -16.28
C GLY A 510 -11.62 12.02 -15.48
N VAL A 511 -10.71 11.29 -14.83
CA VAL A 511 -11.03 10.07 -14.05
C VAL A 511 -10.33 10.12 -12.69
N VAL A 512 -11.01 9.69 -11.63
CA VAL A 512 -10.39 9.45 -10.33
C VAL A 512 -10.29 7.95 -10.06
N SER A 513 -9.06 7.46 -9.91
CA SER A 513 -8.75 6.04 -9.70
C SER A 513 -8.20 5.82 -8.28
N PRO A 514 -8.83 4.95 -7.47
CA PRO A 514 -8.25 4.53 -6.19
C PRO A 514 -7.14 3.48 -6.39
N GLY A 515 -6.25 3.38 -5.40
CA GLY A 515 -5.33 2.25 -5.28
C GLY A 515 -6.06 0.96 -4.87
N ALA A 516 -5.65 -0.17 -5.44
CA ALA A 516 -6.18 -1.51 -5.16
C ALA A 516 -5.08 -2.58 -5.34
N CYS A 517 -4.41 -2.95 -4.24
CA CYS A 517 -3.36 -3.98 -4.31
C CYS A 517 -3.89 -5.40 -4.15
N GLU A 518 -4.81 -5.63 -3.23
CA GLU A 518 -5.43 -6.94 -3.04
C GLU A 518 -6.49 -7.18 -4.13
N VAL A 519 -7.31 -8.23 -4.04
CA VAL A 519 -8.42 -8.45 -4.99
C VAL A 519 -9.33 -7.21 -5.09
N HIS A 520 -9.46 -6.46 -4.00
CA HIS A 520 -10.16 -5.17 -3.93
C HIS A 520 -9.29 -4.11 -3.24
N SER A 521 -9.62 -2.85 -3.46
CA SER A 521 -9.10 -1.74 -2.67
C SER A 521 -9.49 -1.87 -1.19
N LEU A 522 -8.52 -1.72 -0.30
CA LEU A 522 -8.71 -1.84 1.14
C LEU A 522 -9.19 -0.53 1.79
N VAL A 523 -8.62 0.60 1.37
CA VAL A 523 -8.79 1.89 2.05
C VAL A 523 -8.99 3.08 1.11
N SER A 524 -8.75 2.92 -0.19
CA SER A 524 -8.69 4.06 -1.12
C SER A 524 -10.03 4.46 -1.73
N VAL A 525 -11.00 3.54 -1.85
CA VAL A 525 -12.31 3.83 -2.48
C VAL A 525 -13.08 4.98 -1.82
N PRO A 526 -13.18 5.10 -0.47
CA PRO A 526 -13.89 6.20 0.17
C PRO A 526 -13.37 7.59 -0.23
N LEU A 527 -12.07 7.70 -0.51
CA LEU A 527 -11.42 8.96 -0.86
C LEU A 527 -11.88 9.50 -2.23
N VAL A 528 -12.26 8.61 -3.16
CA VAL A 528 -12.63 8.93 -4.55
C VAL A 528 -13.74 9.97 -4.63
N GLN A 529 -14.78 9.81 -3.82
CA GLN A 529 -15.99 10.64 -3.89
C GLN A 529 -15.72 12.10 -3.48
N TYR A 530 -14.76 12.34 -2.58
CA TYR A 530 -14.42 13.69 -2.14
C TYR A 530 -13.85 14.52 -3.28
N TYR A 531 -13.03 13.92 -4.14
CA TYR A 531 -12.48 14.59 -5.31
C TYR A 531 -13.49 14.60 -6.46
N ALA A 532 -13.98 13.42 -6.86
CA ALA A 532 -14.72 13.25 -8.10
C ALA A 532 -16.09 13.95 -8.12
N ASN A 533 -16.81 14.00 -6.99
CA ASN A 533 -18.12 14.65 -6.96
C ASN A 533 -18.04 16.17 -7.15
N VAL A 534 -16.96 16.79 -6.67
CA VAL A 534 -16.77 18.26 -6.76
C VAL A 534 -16.23 18.66 -8.12
N THR A 535 -15.32 17.85 -8.68
CA THR A 535 -14.76 18.11 -10.02
C THR A 535 -15.66 17.65 -11.16
N GLY A 536 -16.61 16.75 -10.88
CA GLY A 536 -17.44 16.10 -11.89
C GLY A 536 -16.70 15.05 -12.71
N TYR A 537 -15.56 14.56 -12.22
CA TYR A 537 -14.77 13.52 -12.88
C TYR A 537 -15.46 12.16 -12.82
N ASP A 538 -15.17 11.34 -13.82
CA ASP A 538 -15.65 9.97 -13.86
C ASP A 538 -14.93 9.14 -12.80
N TYR A 539 -15.62 8.17 -12.23
CA TYR A 539 -15.05 7.22 -11.30
C TYR A 539 -15.90 5.96 -11.24
N VAL A 540 -15.30 4.86 -10.81
CA VAL A 540 -16.02 3.61 -10.58
C VAL A 540 -16.88 3.80 -9.32
N ARG A 541 -18.21 3.85 -9.51
CA ARG A 541 -19.21 3.89 -8.42
C ARG A 541 -19.43 2.51 -7.79
N ASN A 542 -18.34 1.77 -7.54
CA ASN A 542 -18.40 0.48 -6.87
C ASN A 542 -17.54 0.54 -5.61
N PRO A 543 -18.09 0.27 -4.41
CA PRO A 543 -17.29 0.08 -3.19
C PRO A 543 -16.25 -1.04 -3.31
N GLU A 544 -16.39 -1.93 -4.28
CA GLU A 544 -15.53 -3.07 -4.57
C GLU A 544 -14.75 -2.83 -5.88
N VAL A 545 -13.94 -1.77 -5.93
CA VAL A 545 -13.06 -1.56 -7.08
C VAL A 545 -12.09 -2.75 -7.15
N MET A 546 -12.28 -3.58 -8.17
CA MET A 546 -11.43 -4.74 -8.46
C MET A 546 -10.04 -4.25 -8.82
N ALA A 547 -9.03 -4.91 -8.27
CA ALA A 547 -7.68 -4.65 -8.71
C ALA A 547 -7.48 -5.07 -10.16
N ASN A 548 -6.79 -4.21 -10.91
CA ASN A 548 -6.18 -4.63 -12.15
C ASN A 548 -4.85 -5.33 -11.82
N PHE A 549 -4.82 -6.66 -11.94
CA PHE A 549 -3.63 -7.46 -11.64
C PHE A 549 -2.47 -7.20 -12.61
N GLU A 550 -2.74 -6.65 -13.79
CA GLU A 550 -1.70 -6.25 -14.75
C GLU A 550 -1.03 -4.92 -14.36
N LEU A 551 -1.61 -4.17 -13.41
CA LEU A 551 -1.06 -2.93 -12.89
C LEU A 551 -0.10 -3.20 -11.72
N THR A 552 1.03 -3.82 -12.06
CA THR A 552 2.11 -4.19 -11.14
C THR A 552 2.94 -2.98 -10.72
N GLY A 553 3.33 -2.91 -9.45
CA GLY A 553 4.25 -1.89 -8.95
C GLY A 553 3.70 -0.46 -8.87
N ASP A 554 2.39 -0.28 -8.96
CA ASP A 554 1.74 1.04 -8.81
C ASP A 554 1.85 1.55 -7.36
N VAL A 555 2.24 2.82 -7.21
CA VAL A 555 2.50 3.41 -5.88
C VAL A 555 1.22 3.67 -5.09
N SER A 556 0.08 3.91 -5.76
CA SER A 556 -1.22 4.03 -5.09
C SER A 556 -1.72 2.66 -4.61
N ASN A 557 -1.44 1.59 -5.35
CA ASN A 557 -1.71 0.22 -4.89
C ASN A 557 -0.86 -0.12 -3.66
N TRP A 558 0.44 0.21 -3.66
CA TRP A 558 1.28 0.02 -2.47
C TRP A 558 0.75 0.79 -1.26
N LEU A 559 0.33 2.05 -1.43
CA LEU A 559 -0.27 2.83 -0.34
C LEU A 559 -1.54 2.16 0.21
N ASP A 560 -2.40 1.66 -0.67
CA ASP A 560 -3.61 0.91 -0.29
C ASP A 560 -3.27 -0.35 0.51
N LYS A 561 -2.26 -1.12 0.08
CA LYS A 561 -1.75 -2.32 0.78
C LYS A 561 -1.31 -2.02 2.20
N ILE A 562 -0.66 -0.88 2.44
CA ILE A 562 -0.19 -0.47 3.77
C ILE A 562 -1.24 0.33 4.58
N GLY A 563 -2.47 0.44 4.07
CA GLY A 563 -3.58 1.07 4.78
C GLY A 563 -3.61 2.60 4.69
N ILE A 564 -2.96 3.20 3.70
CA ILE A 564 -3.00 4.64 3.41
C ILE A 564 -3.87 4.89 2.17
N PRO A 565 -5.03 5.58 2.31
CA PRO A 565 -5.87 5.95 1.17
C PRO A 565 -5.11 6.74 0.10
N ALA A 566 -5.13 6.29 -1.16
CA ALA A 566 -4.44 6.96 -2.25
C ALA A 566 -5.27 7.03 -3.54
N LEU A 567 -5.13 8.14 -4.27
CA LEU A 567 -5.78 8.37 -5.56
C LEU A 567 -4.78 8.75 -6.65
N PHE A 568 -5.01 8.26 -7.86
CA PHE A 568 -4.60 8.92 -9.09
C PHE A 568 -5.76 9.75 -9.64
N VAL A 569 -5.54 11.06 -9.79
CA VAL A 569 -6.41 11.97 -10.52
C VAL A 569 -5.88 12.03 -11.96
N LEU A 570 -6.58 11.37 -12.87
CA LEU A 570 -6.27 11.30 -14.29
C LEU A 570 -6.92 12.49 -15.01
N LEU A 571 -6.11 13.48 -15.34
CA LEU A 571 -6.54 14.70 -16.02
C LEU A 571 -6.97 14.40 -17.48
N PRO A 572 -7.87 15.23 -18.04
CA PRO A 572 -8.40 15.03 -19.40
C PRO A 572 -7.38 15.19 -20.53
N ASP A 573 -6.37 16.03 -20.35
CA ASP A 573 -5.48 16.53 -21.40
C ASP A 573 -4.03 16.54 -20.88
N TYR A 574 -3.03 16.55 -21.74
CA TYR A 574 -1.61 16.53 -21.35
C TYR A 574 -1.04 17.91 -20.97
N GLU A 575 -1.63 18.97 -21.52
CA GLU A 575 -1.12 20.34 -21.43
C GLU A 575 -2.09 21.27 -20.68
N GLN A 576 -3.39 20.98 -20.75
CA GLN A 576 -4.44 21.82 -20.20
C GLN A 576 -5.14 21.20 -18.99
N TYR A 577 -5.53 22.06 -18.06
CA TYR A 577 -6.37 21.72 -16.91
C TYR A 577 -7.17 22.94 -16.46
N ASP A 578 -8.26 22.69 -15.75
CA ASP A 578 -9.08 23.73 -15.13
C ASP A 578 -8.64 23.89 -13.66
N PHE A 579 -7.75 24.84 -13.39
CA PHE A 579 -7.21 25.03 -12.04
C PHE A 579 -8.29 25.25 -10.98
N GLN A 580 -9.37 25.98 -11.33
CA GLN A 580 -10.47 26.22 -10.38
C GLN A 580 -11.18 24.93 -10.02
N ARG A 581 -11.36 24.02 -10.98
CA ARG A 581 -11.91 22.69 -10.71
C ARG A 581 -10.98 21.87 -9.80
N GLU A 582 -9.70 21.79 -10.14
CA GLU A 582 -8.74 20.97 -9.40
C GLU A 582 -8.55 21.45 -7.96
N VAL A 583 -8.44 22.77 -7.75
CA VAL A 583 -8.30 23.31 -6.38
C VAL A 583 -9.56 23.04 -5.54
N GLN A 584 -10.76 23.01 -6.12
CA GLN A 584 -11.97 22.62 -5.38
C GLN A 584 -11.96 21.14 -4.99
N GLY A 585 -11.46 20.26 -5.87
CA GLY A 585 -11.23 18.85 -5.53
C GLY A 585 -10.25 18.69 -4.36
N VAL A 586 -9.11 19.40 -4.41
CA VAL A 586 -8.12 19.39 -3.32
C VAL A 586 -8.70 19.94 -2.02
N LEU A 587 -9.43 21.05 -2.04
CA LEU A 587 -10.05 21.64 -0.85
C LEU A 587 -11.10 20.71 -0.22
N SER A 588 -11.84 19.97 -1.03
CA SER A 588 -12.78 18.94 -0.57
C SER A 588 -12.04 17.83 0.20
N VAL A 589 -10.93 17.33 -0.36
CA VAL A 589 -10.08 16.33 0.31
C VAL A 589 -9.42 16.88 1.58
N VAL A 590 -8.91 18.12 1.56
CA VAL A 590 -8.37 18.79 2.76
C VAL A 590 -9.41 18.83 3.88
N THR A 591 -10.67 19.11 3.54
CA THR A 591 -11.80 19.13 4.50
C THR A 591 -12.10 17.73 5.06
N ALA A 592 -11.98 16.69 4.23
CA ALA A 592 -12.14 15.30 4.65
C ALA A 592 -11.00 14.85 5.57
N VAL A 593 -9.75 15.18 5.25
CA VAL A 593 -8.55 14.88 6.07
C VAL A 593 -8.61 15.57 7.42
N ALA A 594 -9.18 16.77 7.51
CA ALA A 594 -9.41 17.44 8.78
C ALA A 594 -10.31 16.63 9.74
N ASN A 595 -11.06 15.65 9.24
CA ASN A 595 -11.92 14.76 10.01
C ASN A 595 -11.63 13.28 9.67
N PRO A 596 -10.55 12.65 10.19
CA PRO A 596 -10.10 11.32 9.76
C PRO A 596 -11.15 10.22 9.89
N ALA A 597 -12.06 10.32 10.87
CA ALA A 597 -13.18 9.41 11.04
C ALA A 597 -14.14 9.40 9.82
N THR A 598 -14.13 10.42 8.97
CA THR A 598 -14.89 10.41 7.71
C THR A 598 -14.17 9.70 6.58
N LEU A 599 -12.82 9.70 6.57
CA LEU A 599 -12.02 8.93 5.62
C LEU A 599 -11.97 7.44 5.96
N GLN A 600 -11.94 7.11 7.26
CA GLN A 600 -11.95 5.75 7.79
C GLN A 600 -13.34 5.09 7.78
N GLN A 601 -14.37 5.79 7.30
CA GLN A 601 -15.60 5.11 6.94
C GLN A 601 -15.25 4.21 5.74
N THR A 602 -14.94 2.93 6.03
CA THR A 602 -15.06 1.81 5.09
C THR A 602 -16.26 2.12 4.22
N PRO A 603 -16.15 2.09 2.88
CA PRO A 603 -17.16 2.69 2.00
C PRO A 603 -18.53 2.40 2.59
N THR A 604 -19.21 3.47 3.00
CA THR A 604 -20.48 3.36 3.70
C THR A 604 -21.28 2.34 2.93
N PRO A 605 -21.70 1.24 3.58
CA PRO A 605 -22.31 0.12 2.90
C PRO A 605 -23.25 0.65 1.83
N GLU A 606 -23.14 0.11 0.62
CA GLU A 606 -24.35 -0.09 -0.15
C GLU A 606 -25.40 -0.56 0.86
N ASN A 607 -26.50 0.18 1.02
CA ASN A 607 -27.46 -0.10 2.11
C ASN A 607 -27.89 -1.56 1.99
N CYS A 608 -27.22 -2.46 2.72
CA CYS A 608 -27.46 -3.89 2.58
C CYS A 608 -28.86 -4.10 3.15
N LEU A 609 -29.83 -4.26 2.25
CA LEU A 609 -31.25 -4.29 2.59
C LEU A 609 -31.59 -5.55 3.39
N ILE A 610 -30.73 -6.57 3.30
CA ILE A 610 -30.88 -7.86 3.95
C ILE A 610 -29.85 -7.96 5.07
N SER A 611 -30.32 -8.29 6.28
CA SER A 611 -29.45 -8.48 7.43
C SER A 611 -28.72 -9.82 7.36
N VAL A 612 -27.48 -9.82 7.82
CA VAL A 612 -26.70 -11.04 8.02
C VAL A 612 -27.26 -11.85 9.17
N TYR A 613 -27.12 -13.17 9.11
CA TYR A 613 -27.46 -14.05 10.21
C TYR A 613 -26.74 -13.63 11.48
N ALA A 614 -27.48 -13.42 12.57
CA ALA A 614 -26.93 -12.88 13.81
C ALA A 614 -25.75 -13.71 14.36
N ALA A 615 -25.79 -15.05 14.20
CA ALA A 615 -24.70 -15.92 14.64
C ALA A 615 -23.41 -15.75 13.82
N TRP A 616 -23.49 -15.14 12.64
CA TRP A 616 -22.35 -14.89 11.76
C TRP A 616 -21.95 -13.42 11.72
N GLU A 617 -22.50 -12.55 12.58
CA GLU A 617 -22.20 -11.12 12.55
C GLU A 617 -20.69 -10.84 12.67
N THR A 618 -20.01 -11.48 13.63
CA THR A 618 -18.55 -11.35 13.78
C THR A 618 -17.78 -11.92 12.59
N LEU A 619 -18.19 -13.09 12.08
CA LEU A 619 -17.55 -13.75 10.94
C LEU A 619 -17.71 -12.93 9.65
N TYR A 620 -18.90 -12.35 9.46
CA TYR A 620 -19.22 -11.46 8.37
C TYR A 620 -18.44 -10.16 8.49
N LEU A 621 -18.40 -9.51 9.64
CA LEU A 621 -17.63 -8.27 9.82
C LEU A 621 -16.15 -8.46 9.48
N ALA A 622 -15.57 -9.62 9.85
CA ALA A 622 -14.19 -9.97 9.50
C ALA A 622 -13.97 -10.20 7.99
N ASN A 623 -15.02 -10.54 7.23
CA ASN A 623 -14.94 -10.87 5.80
C ASN A 623 -15.80 -9.95 4.92
N ARG A 624 -16.36 -8.87 5.47
CA ARG A 624 -17.42 -8.07 4.84
C ARG A 624 -16.98 -7.50 3.50
N ILE A 625 -15.73 -7.05 3.43
CA ILE A 625 -15.15 -6.46 2.21
C ILE A 625 -15.02 -7.50 1.09
N ARG A 626 -14.82 -8.78 1.44
CA ARG A 626 -14.63 -9.89 0.49
C ARG A 626 -15.95 -10.57 0.12
N LEU A 627 -16.92 -10.61 1.03
CA LEU A 627 -18.24 -11.22 0.80
C LEU A 627 -19.26 -10.27 0.13
N GLY A 628 -19.17 -8.97 0.41
CA GLY A 628 -20.15 -7.98 -0.05
C GLY A 628 -21.43 -7.94 0.78
N CYS A 629 -22.55 -7.50 0.20
CA CYS A 629 -23.85 -7.47 0.89
C CYS A 629 -24.52 -8.84 0.90
N ALA A 630 -25.27 -9.17 1.96
CA ALA A 630 -26.15 -10.33 1.94
C ALA A 630 -27.20 -10.20 0.83
N GLN A 631 -27.32 -11.22 -0.01
CA GLN A 631 -28.29 -11.30 -1.10
C GLN A 631 -29.49 -12.18 -0.76
N SER A 632 -29.39 -13.00 0.28
CA SER A 632 -30.47 -13.83 0.77
C SER A 632 -30.57 -13.81 2.29
N VAL A 633 -31.74 -14.17 2.81
CA VAL A 633 -31.84 -14.64 4.20
C VAL A 633 -31.28 -16.05 4.29
N VAL A 634 -30.95 -16.50 5.50
CA VAL A 634 -30.45 -17.87 5.70
C VAL A 634 -31.45 -18.90 5.18
N THR A 635 -30.95 -19.84 4.38
CA THR A 635 -31.67 -20.99 3.88
C THR A 635 -31.10 -22.28 4.48
N GLN A 636 -31.88 -23.36 4.41
CA GLN A 636 -31.48 -24.68 4.88
C GLN A 636 -31.72 -25.73 3.78
N PRO A 637 -30.95 -25.69 2.68
CA PRO A 637 -31.13 -26.66 1.63
C PRO A 637 -30.71 -28.05 2.10
N LEU A 638 -31.38 -29.07 1.57
CA LEU A 638 -30.89 -30.44 1.73
C LEU A 638 -29.49 -30.49 1.15
N SER A 639 -28.53 -30.86 1.99
CA SER A 639 -27.13 -30.95 1.61
C SER A 639 -26.57 -32.27 2.11
N VAL A 640 -25.57 -32.76 1.40
CA VAL A 640 -24.98 -34.07 1.61
C VAL A 640 -23.48 -33.91 1.58
N TRP A 641 -22.77 -34.65 2.41
CA TRP A 641 -21.33 -34.55 2.48
C TRP A 641 -20.69 -35.92 2.70
N GLN A 642 -19.41 -36.02 2.35
CA GLN A 642 -18.59 -37.20 2.58
C GLN A 642 -17.13 -36.79 2.87
N PRO A 643 -16.51 -37.32 3.94
CA PRO A 643 -15.09 -37.11 4.21
C PRO A 643 -14.19 -38.05 3.41
N PHE A 644 -13.03 -37.54 3.01
CA PHE A 644 -11.95 -38.24 2.31
C PHE A 644 -10.62 -38.01 3.04
N ALA A 645 -9.57 -38.74 2.67
CA ALA A 645 -8.27 -38.67 3.34
C ALA A 645 -7.67 -37.24 3.37
N ASN A 646 -7.79 -36.51 2.27
CA ASN A 646 -7.19 -35.18 2.09
C ASN A 646 -8.23 -34.07 1.85
N GLY A 647 -9.48 -34.30 2.25
CA GLY A 647 -10.53 -33.31 2.03
C GLY A 647 -11.93 -33.84 2.27
N ARG A 648 -12.91 -33.15 1.73
CA ARG A 648 -14.33 -33.52 1.81
C ARG A 648 -15.04 -33.07 0.54
N ILE A 649 -16.11 -33.77 0.20
CA ILE A 649 -17.03 -33.31 -0.85
C ILE A 649 -18.35 -32.92 -0.18
N LEU A 650 -18.91 -31.79 -0.63
CA LEU A 650 -20.20 -31.25 -0.22
C LEU A 650 -21.08 -31.09 -1.45
N TRP A 651 -22.34 -31.49 -1.38
CA TRP A 651 -23.35 -31.20 -2.38
C TRP A 651 -24.54 -30.49 -1.75
N ARG A 652 -25.08 -29.47 -2.42
CA ARG A 652 -26.31 -28.77 -1.99
C ARG A 652 -27.40 -28.85 -3.06
N LYS A 653 -28.63 -29.14 -2.64
CA LYS A 653 -29.76 -29.44 -3.54
C LYS A 653 -30.31 -28.24 -4.30
N ASP A 654 -30.28 -27.07 -3.71
CA ASP A 654 -30.91 -25.86 -4.24
C ASP A 654 -30.18 -25.29 -5.46
N THR A 655 -28.85 -25.32 -5.46
CA THR A 655 -28.03 -24.98 -6.64
C THR A 655 -27.60 -26.20 -7.44
N ASP A 656 -27.80 -27.40 -6.90
CA ASP A 656 -27.37 -28.67 -7.48
C ASP A 656 -25.86 -28.71 -7.79
N THR A 657 -25.07 -28.12 -6.89
CA THR A 657 -23.63 -27.92 -7.03
C THR A 657 -22.87 -28.81 -6.06
N VAL A 658 -21.81 -29.46 -6.55
CA VAL A 658 -20.83 -30.23 -5.79
C VAL A 658 -19.58 -29.38 -5.60
N TYR A 659 -19.15 -29.25 -4.36
CA TYR A 659 -17.91 -28.59 -3.97
C TYR A 659 -16.95 -29.66 -3.43
N VAL A 660 -15.78 -29.76 -4.05
CA VAL A 660 -14.68 -30.59 -3.58
C VAL A 660 -13.73 -29.70 -2.79
N LEU A 661 -13.63 -29.92 -1.49
CA LEU A 661 -12.84 -29.09 -0.58
C LEU A 661 -11.58 -29.85 -0.17
N TYR A 662 -10.41 -29.37 -0.56
CA TYR A 662 -9.12 -29.98 -0.26
C TYR A 662 -8.52 -29.39 1.02
N ASN A 663 -7.76 -30.19 1.77
CA ASN A 663 -7.11 -29.75 3.02
C ASN A 663 -6.07 -28.63 2.81
N ASP A 664 -5.58 -28.43 1.57
CA ASP A 664 -4.71 -27.30 1.18
C ASP A 664 -5.47 -25.98 0.96
N ARG A 665 -6.77 -25.94 1.27
CA ARG A 665 -7.70 -24.79 1.13
C ARG A 665 -8.11 -24.44 -0.29
N THR A 666 -7.70 -25.22 -1.29
CA THR A 666 -8.24 -25.11 -2.65
C THR A 666 -9.59 -25.84 -2.77
N LEU A 667 -10.38 -25.52 -3.80
CA LEU A 667 -11.59 -26.25 -4.14
C LEU A 667 -11.81 -26.43 -5.64
N ASP A 668 -12.52 -27.50 -6.00
CA ASP A 668 -13.14 -27.64 -7.31
C ASP A 668 -14.67 -27.56 -7.19
N THR A 669 -15.34 -27.02 -8.21
CA THR A 669 -16.81 -26.91 -8.24
C THR A 669 -17.40 -27.59 -9.48
N PHE A 670 -18.43 -28.40 -9.29
CA PHE A 670 -19.13 -29.10 -10.37
C PHE A 670 -20.63 -28.87 -10.29
N LEU A 671 -21.25 -28.41 -11.38
CA LEU A 671 -22.70 -28.26 -11.46
C LEU A 671 -23.32 -29.53 -12.04
N VAL A 672 -24.16 -30.20 -11.27
CA VAL A 672 -24.76 -31.50 -11.63
C VAL A 672 -25.74 -31.39 -12.81
N ASN A 673 -26.26 -30.18 -13.08
CA ASN A 673 -27.23 -29.93 -14.16
C ASN A 673 -26.60 -29.52 -15.53
N GLN A 674 -25.28 -29.52 -15.68
CA GLN A 674 -24.70 -29.29 -17.02
C GLN A 674 -24.76 -30.55 -17.90
N PRO A 675 -25.08 -30.43 -19.20
CA PRO A 675 -25.23 -31.55 -20.13
C PRO A 675 -23.92 -32.27 -20.51
N GLY A 676 -22.83 -32.04 -19.78
CA GLY A 676 -21.48 -32.54 -20.08
C GLY A 676 -21.01 -33.76 -19.26
N LEU A 677 -21.83 -34.25 -18.33
CA LEU A 677 -21.48 -35.40 -17.49
C LEU A 677 -22.00 -36.71 -18.12
N GLU A 678 -21.36 -37.17 -19.20
CA GLU A 678 -21.66 -38.49 -19.80
C GLU A 678 -21.53 -39.59 -18.72
N GLY A 679 -22.57 -40.43 -18.56
CA GLY A 679 -22.58 -41.55 -17.61
C GLY A 679 -23.23 -41.29 -16.24
N PHE A 680 -23.84 -40.12 -16.02
CA PHE A 680 -24.53 -39.80 -14.76
C PHE A 680 -25.70 -40.78 -14.47
N GLN A 681 -25.57 -41.60 -13.43
CA GLN A 681 -26.65 -42.41 -12.88
C GLN A 681 -27.02 -41.93 -11.48
N VAL A 682 -28.33 -41.82 -11.21
CA VAL A 682 -28.88 -41.52 -9.89
C VAL A 682 -28.73 -42.77 -9.02
N SER A 683 -27.77 -42.75 -8.09
CA SER A 683 -27.61 -43.79 -7.07
C SER A 683 -28.77 -43.77 -6.05
N GLU A 684 -29.10 -44.94 -5.48
CA GLU A 684 -30.09 -45.07 -4.40
C GLU A 684 -29.61 -44.50 -3.05
N LEU A 685 -28.30 -44.26 -2.90
CA LEU A 685 -27.76 -43.46 -1.81
C LEU A 685 -27.79 -41.99 -2.26
N ILE A 686 -28.80 -41.27 -1.76
CA ILE A 686 -29.00 -39.81 -1.82
C ILE A 686 -28.25 -39.13 -2.99
N LYS A 687 -28.86 -39.15 -4.18
CA LYS A 687 -28.41 -38.52 -5.44
C LYS A 687 -27.16 -39.09 -6.13
N GLY A 688 -26.15 -39.62 -5.43
CA GLY A 688 -24.94 -40.20 -6.06
C GLY A 688 -23.98 -39.20 -6.73
N ALA A 689 -24.19 -37.90 -6.53
CA ALA A 689 -23.38 -36.86 -7.18
C ALA A 689 -21.94 -36.82 -6.65
N ILE A 690 -21.75 -37.06 -5.35
CA ILE A 690 -20.42 -37.15 -4.73
C ILE A 690 -19.65 -38.34 -5.30
N GLY A 691 -20.26 -39.53 -5.28
CA GLY A 691 -19.68 -40.74 -5.86
C GLY A 691 -19.38 -40.56 -7.35
N TYR A 692 -20.29 -39.95 -8.12
CA TYR A 692 -20.05 -39.67 -9.53
C TYR A 692 -18.83 -38.76 -9.76
N VAL A 693 -18.72 -37.62 -9.06
CA VAL A 693 -17.57 -36.71 -9.20
C VAL A 693 -16.28 -37.43 -8.83
N TYR A 694 -16.28 -38.19 -7.74
CA TYR A 694 -15.11 -38.97 -7.31
C TYR A 694 -14.72 -40.05 -8.34
N ASP A 695 -15.67 -40.86 -8.81
CA ASP A 695 -15.40 -41.99 -9.71
C ASP A 695 -15.07 -41.56 -11.13
N SER A 696 -15.63 -40.44 -11.60
CA SER A 696 -15.45 -39.95 -12.98
C SER A 696 -14.31 -38.96 -13.16
N ASN A 697 -13.82 -38.32 -12.08
CA ASN A 697 -12.72 -37.36 -12.15
C ASN A 697 -11.48 -37.89 -11.41
N THR A 698 -10.55 -38.45 -12.18
CA THR A 698 -9.32 -39.04 -11.64
C THR A 698 -8.42 -38.03 -10.93
N ALA A 699 -8.42 -36.76 -11.34
CA ALA A 699 -7.64 -35.71 -10.66
C ALA A 699 -8.20 -35.43 -9.27
N VAL A 700 -9.52 -35.28 -9.16
CA VAL A 700 -10.23 -35.13 -7.89
C VAL A 700 -9.97 -36.34 -6.97
N ALA A 701 -10.17 -37.56 -7.47
CA ALA A 701 -9.96 -38.77 -6.69
C ALA A 701 -8.51 -38.91 -6.19
N THR A 702 -7.53 -38.60 -7.05
CA THR A 702 -6.11 -38.66 -6.70
C THR A 702 -5.78 -37.64 -5.62
N LYS A 703 -6.29 -36.41 -5.74
CA LYS A 703 -6.01 -35.33 -4.79
C LYS A 703 -6.72 -35.54 -3.45
N LEU A 704 -7.98 -35.98 -3.45
CA LEU A 704 -8.76 -36.27 -2.23
C LEU A 704 -8.31 -37.53 -1.48
N GLY A 705 -7.82 -38.55 -2.19
CA GLY A 705 -7.52 -39.85 -1.63
C GLY A 705 -8.77 -40.68 -1.31
N ALA A 706 -8.62 -41.72 -0.48
CA ALA A 706 -9.69 -42.69 -0.23
C ALA A 706 -10.83 -42.10 0.66
N PRO A 707 -12.10 -42.45 0.39
CA PRO A 707 -13.22 -42.09 1.25
C PRO A 707 -13.03 -42.67 2.66
N GLN A 708 -13.27 -41.84 3.68
CA GLN A 708 -13.11 -42.23 5.09
C GLN A 708 -14.42 -42.67 5.73
N ASP A 709 -15.55 -42.25 5.16
CA ASP A 709 -16.88 -42.58 5.66
C ASP A 709 -17.88 -42.65 4.49
N GLN A 710 -19.09 -43.14 4.75
CA GLN A 710 -20.18 -43.12 3.80
C GLN A 710 -20.75 -41.70 3.64
N GLU A 711 -21.35 -41.47 2.48
CA GLU A 711 -22.12 -40.26 2.19
C GLU A 711 -23.27 -40.09 3.21
N ARG A 712 -23.35 -38.91 3.84
CA ARG A 712 -24.37 -38.59 4.84
C ARG A 712 -25.05 -37.27 4.54
N GLN A 713 -26.35 -37.20 4.79
CA GLN A 713 -27.06 -35.93 4.81
C GLN A 713 -26.48 -35.06 5.94
N ALA A 714 -26.05 -33.84 5.61
CA ALA A 714 -25.64 -32.88 6.61
C ALA A 714 -26.88 -32.39 7.36
N ALA A 715 -26.91 -32.59 8.68
CA ALA A 715 -27.95 -32.04 9.53
C ALA A 715 -27.70 -30.55 9.77
N ASP A 716 -28.78 -29.78 9.93
CA ASP A 716 -28.73 -28.37 10.35
C ASP A 716 -27.79 -27.50 9.51
N VAL A 717 -27.88 -27.65 8.18
CA VAL A 717 -27.12 -26.84 7.23
C VAL A 717 -27.77 -25.47 7.11
N PHE A 718 -27.02 -24.43 7.40
CA PHE A 718 -27.41 -23.04 7.22
C PHE A 718 -26.55 -22.44 6.11
N ILE A 719 -27.17 -21.74 5.16
CA ILE A 719 -26.46 -21.03 4.09
C ILE A 719 -27.01 -19.63 3.95
N GLN A 720 -26.13 -18.64 3.81
CA GLN A 720 -26.52 -17.29 3.37
C GLN A 720 -25.65 -16.88 2.19
N GLU A 721 -26.31 -16.37 1.15
CA GLU A 721 -25.68 -15.87 -0.06
C GLU A 721 -25.30 -14.40 0.12
N PHE A 722 -24.14 -14.02 -0.40
CA PHE A 722 -23.63 -12.66 -0.42
C PHE A 722 -23.23 -12.29 -1.86
N SER A 723 -22.93 -11.01 -2.11
CA SER A 723 -22.61 -10.52 -3.45
C SER A 723 -21.49 -11.31 -4.14
N ASN A 724 -20.47 -11.70 -3.38
CA ASN A 724 -19.25 -12.31 -3.92
C ASN A 724 -18.92 -13.66 -3.25
N GLY A 725 -19.94 -14.39 -2.78
CA GLY A 725 -19.74 -15.67 -2.12
C GLY A 725 -20.89 -16.11 -1.21
N PHE A 726 -20.64 -17.10 -0.36
CA PHE A 726 -21.62 -17.56 0.61
C PHE A 726 -20.96 -18.05 1.90
N ILE A 727 -21.69 -17.98 3.00
CA ILE A 727 -21.32 -18.65 4.25
C ILE A 727 -22.20 -19.89 4.37
N ILE A 728 -21.56 -21.04 4.61
CA ILE A 728 -22.26 -22.29 4.97
C ILE A 728 -21.81 -22.76 6.34
N SER A 729 -22.76 -23.24 7.13
CA SER A 729 -22.48 -23.94 8.37
C SER A 729 -23.28 -25.22 8.47
N TRP A 730 -22.72 -26.23 9.11
CA TRP A 730 -23.44 -27.43 9.53
C TRP A 730 -22.89 -27.92 10.87
N GLN A 731 -23.65 -28.77 11.54
CA GLN A 731 -23.24 -29.42 12.77
C GLN A 731 -22.97 -30.90 12.50
N ASP A 732 -21.82 -31.39 12.95
CA ASP A 732 -21.47 -32.81 12.90
C ASP A 732 -20.86 -33.24 14.24
N GLU A 733 -21.39 -34.33 14.81
CA GLU A 733 -20.98 -34.88 16.13
C GLU A 733 -20.85 -33.85 17.28
N GLY A 734 -21.62 -32.76 17.23
CA GLY A 734 -21.60 -31.69 18.23
C GLY A 734 -20.63 -30.54 17.91
N THR A 735 -19.84 -30.63 16.84
CA THR A 735 -18.96 -29.56 16.34
C THR A 735 -19.68 -28.75 15.26
N GLN A 736 -19.77 -27.43 15.46
CA GLN A 736 -20.24 -26.50 14.44
C GLN A 736 -19.08 -26.17 13.50
N THR A 737 -19.23 -26.45 12.20
CA THR A 737 -18.28 -26.00 11.18
C THR A 737 -18.90 -24.81 10.46
N ASN A 738 -18.16 -23.70 10.33
CA ASN A 738 -18.53 -22.60 9.44
C ASN A 738 -17.47 -22.53 8.34
N LEU A 739 -17.89 -22.39 7.10
CA LEU A 739 -17.00 -22.16 5.96
C LEU A 739 -17.43 -20.88 5.25
N VAL A 740 -16.43 -20.09 4.88
CA VAL A 740 -16.61 -18.90 4.03
C VAL A 740 -16.12 -19.26 2.63
N PHE A 741 -17.03 -19.17 1.66
CA PHE A 741 -16.74 -19.33 0.24
C PHE A 741 -16.70 -17.96 -0.40
N LEU A 742 -15.65 -17.71 -1.17
CA LEU A 742 -15.42 -16.46 -1.90
C LEU A 742 -15.33 -16.79 -3.38
N GLU A 743 -15.45 -15.80 -4.27
CA GLU A 743 -15.41 -16.03 -5.73
C GLU A 743 -14.07 -16.54 -6.30
N ALA A 744 -13.05 -16.71 -5.46
CA ALA A 744 -11.81 -17.43 -5.82
C ALA A 744 -11.95 -18.92 -5.45
N GLU A 745 -11.19 -19.81 -6.10
CA GLU A 745 -11.16 -21.28 -5.87
C GLU A 745 -10.62 -21.69 -4.48
N GLU A 746 -10.87 -20.88 -3.45
CA GLU A 746 -10.37 -21.00 -2.10
C GLU A 746 -11.52 -20.94 -1.10
N TRP A 747 -11.39 -21.70 -0.02
CA TRP A 747 -12.32 -21.69 1.09
C TRP A 747 -11.58 -21.48 2.41
N GLN A 748 -12.24 -20.83 3.37
CA GLN A 748 -11.65 -20.52 4.67
C GLN A 748 -12.44 -21.18 5.80
N ILE A 749 -11.71 -21.78 6.76
CA ILE A 749 -12.21 -22.09 8.10
C ILE A 749 -11.89 -20.88 8.98
N PRO A 750 -12.84 -20.40 9.80
CA PRO A 750 -12.56 -19.40 10.83
C PRO A 750 -11.41 -19.75 11.76
#